data_AF-A0A9F2QZQ1-F1
#
_entry.id   AF-A0A9F2QZQ1-F1
#
_cell.length_a   1.000
_cell.length_b   1.000
_cell.length_c   1.000
_cell.angle_alpha   90.00
_cell.angle_beta   90.00
_cell.angle_gamma   90.00
#
_symmetry.space_group_name_H-M   'P 1'
#
loop_
_entity.id
_entity.type
_entity.pdbx_description
1 polymer ?
#
loop_
_entity_poly.entity_id
_entity_poly.type
_entity_poly.pdbx_seq_one_letter_code
_entity_poly.pdbx_strand_id
1 'polypeptide(L)'
;MAAATELQGKYQKLAQEYSKLRAQNQVLKKGVMDEQANSAALKEQMKMKDQSLRKLQQEMDSLTFRNQQLAKRVELLQDELALSESKGKKNKKTGEPASQLSQEQKNVFGEDLQKKIEENERLHIQFFEADEQHKRLEAELRSRLEVLEMEAAQHQAVVDGLTRKYIDTIEKLQNDKAKLEVKSQSLEREAKDCRVRTEECQQQLQHLHTDLSSRLDESLQIISEKLPFNDTRSSQYNALNVPLHNRRRQLKLRDLAGQALTFVQDLVTTLLNFHTYTEQRIQIFPIDSATDTISPLNQKFSQYLHENASYIRPLEVGMLHLFESITEDTITVLETTTELKTFSDYLTSYVCFLRKILPYQLKSLEEECESSLCTAALRARNMELQNDMKKLTAIFEKLHTYISLLALPSTKADRLLRMNFGSVFTCIASALNGFHEVMKDISKHFSQKATLEHELPIATQKLITTNDCILSSLVALTNGTGKIASFFGNNLDSFTLSLSYGPKGGMAFIDPLSAECMLQYKKKAAAYIKLLKKPCPDSVPYEEALANRRVLLSSTESREGLAQQVQQSLEKIAKLEQEKEHWMLEAQLSKIRLEKENKKISEKPKNSVGSQLIEATTENSFVLNAVEQEKDDGTEKALREPVQSTSLVGMLTVTTGNEEVPEADTREDLIKNHYMARIIELTSQLQLADSKSVHFHAECRALAKRLTLAEKAKESSLEKMKLTRLSINKLQDELTTTKRSYEDQLSMMSDHLCSMNETLTKQREEIDTLKLASKGNSKKNKNR
;
A
#
# COMPACT_ATOMS: atom_id res chain seq x y z
N MET A 1 -20.41 0.73 23.45
CA MET A 1 -20.74 -0.69 23.68
C MET A 1 -21.07 -1.44 22.39
N ALA A 2 -22.08 -1.03 21.59
CA ALA A 2 -22.57 -1.80 20.43
C ALA A 2 -21.49 -2.36 19.45
N ALA A 3 -20.48 -1.56 19.09
CA ALA A 3 -19.40 -2.00 18.22
C ALA A 3 -18.51 -3.12 18.81
N ALA A 4 -18.33 -3.15 20.14
CA ALA A 4 -17.55 -4.19 20.82
C ALA A 4 -18.31 -5.53 20.82
N THR A 5 -19.62 -5.50 21.08
CA THR A 5 -20.49 -6.68 21.01
C THR A 5 -20.60 -7.23 19.58
N GLU A 6 -20.61 -6.38 18.56
CA GLU A 6 -20.64 -6.82 17.16
C GLU A 6 -19.30 -7.46 16.73
N LEU A 7 -18.17 -6.89 17.16
CA LEU A 7 -16.84 -7.46 16.91
C LEU A 7 -16.65 -8.81 17.62
N GLN A 8 -17.10 -8.92 18.87
CA GLN A 8 -17.07 -10.18 19.62
C GLN A 8 -17.95 -11.27 18.98
N GLY A 9 -19.13 -10.90 18.46
CA GLY A 9 -19.97 -11.79 17.67
C GLY A 9 -19.30 -12.27 16.37
N LYS A 10 -18.51 -11.42 15.69
CA LYS A 10 -17.72 -11.81 14.51
C LYS A 10 -16.60 -12.78 14.86
N TYR A 11 -15.86 -12.54 15.94
CA TYR A 11 -14.85 -13.48 16.46
C TYR A 11 -15.45 -14.83 16.83
N GLN A 12 -16.62 -14.85 17.48
CA GLN A 12 -17.26 -16.09 17.91
C GLN A 12 -17.81 -16.91 16.73
N LYS A 13 -18.31 -16.26 15.67
CA LYS A 13 -18.64 -16.92 14.40
C LYS A 13 -17.41 -17.52 13.71
N LEU A 14 -16.31 -16.75 13.62
CA LEU A 14 -15.06 -17.23 13.03
C LEU A 14 -14.49 -18.44 13.79
N ALA A 15 -14.56 -18.45 15.12
CA ALA A 15 -14.17 -19.60 15.94
C ALA A 15 -15.05 -20.84 15.69
N GLN A 16 -16.35 -20.66 15.44
CA GLN A 16 -17.28 -21.74 15.08
C GLN A 16 -17.06 -22.27 13.64
N GLU A 17 -16.68 -21.43 12.69
CA GLU A 17 -16.32 -21.88 11.34
C GLU A 17 -14.97 -22.62 11.35
N TYR A 18 -14.00 -22.13 12.11
CA TYR A 18 -12.71 -22.81 12.30
C TYR A 18 -12.87 -24.19 12.96
N SER A 19 -13.75 -24.34 13.96
CA SER A 19 -14.01 -25.65 14.58
C SER A 19 -14.71 -26.63 13.62
N LYS A 20 -15.65 -26.16 12.80
CA LYS A 20 -16.27 -26.96 11.72
C LYS A 20 -15.25 -27.41 10.67
N LEU A 21 -14.42 -26.49 10.18
CA LEU A 21 -13.35 -26.81 9.22
C LEU A 21 -12.36 -27.83 9.79
N ARG A 22 -11.98 -27.68 11.07
CA ARG A 22 -11.09 -28.63 11.76
C ARG A 22 -11.71 -30.03 11.86
N ALA A 23 -13.01 -30.13 12.16
CA ALA A 23 -13.73 -31.40 12.21
C ALA A 23 -13.84 -32.06 10.82
N GLN A 24 -14.20 -31.29 9.79
CA GLN A 24 -14.25 -31.77 8.40
C GLN A 24 -12.87 -32.25 7.92
N ASN A 25 -11.80 -31.54 8.26
CA ASN A 25 -10.43 -31.93 7.89
C ASN A 25 -10.00 -33.24 8.57
N GLN A 26 -10.41 -33.49 9.82
CA GLN A 26 -10.20 -34.79 10.49
C GLN A 26 -10.93 -35.94 9.79
N VAL A 27 -12.19 -35.74 9.38
CA VAL A 27 -12.96 -36.77 8.64
C VAL A 27 -12.34 -37.05 7.28
N LEU A 28 -11.96 -36.01 6.52
CA LEU A 28 -11.29 -36.15 5.23
C LEU A 28 -9.94 -36.85 5.37
N LYS A 29 -9.13 -36.49 6.37
CA LYS A 29 -7.85 -37.15 6.64
C LYS A 29 -8.03 -38.62 6.98
N LYS A 30 -9.08 -38.99 7.73
CA LYS A 30 -9.42 -40.39 8.00
C LYS A 30 -9.81 -41.11 6.70
N GLY A 31 -10.72 -40.55 5.91
CA GLY A 31 -11.12 -41.14 4.63
C GLY A 31 -9.97 -41.37 3.66
N VAL A 32 -8.99 -40.45 3.60
CA VAL A 32 -7.77 -40.63 2.79
C VAL A 32 -6.90 -41.77 3.31
N MET A 33 -6.75 -41.94 4.63
CA MET A 33 -5.99 -43.07 5.19
C MET A 33 -6.70 -44.41 4.95
N ASP A 34 -8.01 -44.45 5.11
CA ASP A 34 -8.83 -45.65 4.88
C ASP A 34 -8.78 -46.05 3.39
N GLU A 35 -8.85 -45.09 2.47
CA GLU A 35 -8.73 -45.34 1.02
C GLU A 35 -7.31 -45.77 0.60
N GLN A 36 -6.26 -45.19 1.21
CA GLN A 36 -4.88 -45.63 1.00
C GLN A 36 -4.66 -47.07 1.51
N ALA A 37 -5.25 -47.44 2.64
CA ALA A 37 -5.20 -48.81 3.17
C ALA A 37 -5.94 -49.80 2.26
N ASN A 38 -7.13 -49.45 1.78
CA ASN A 38 -7.88 -50.25 0.79
C ASN A 38 -7.10 -50.43 -0.51
N SER A 39 -6.51 -49.34 -1.04
CA SER A 39 -5.68 -49.38 -2.25
C SER A 39 -4.47 -50.31 -2.09
N ALA A 40 -3.80 -50.27 -0.93
CA ALA A 40 -2.71 -51.18 -0.61
C ALA A 40 -3.17 -52.65 -0.55
N ALA A 41 -4.31 -52.93 0.09
CA ALA A 41 -4.88 -54.27 0.16
C ALA A 41 -5.29 -54.83 -1.21
N LEU A 42 -5.94 -54.02 -2.05
CA LEU A 42 -6.28 -54.36 -3.43
C LEU A 42 -5.04 -54.65 -4.28
N LYS A 43 -3.97 -53.86 -4.12
CA LYS A 43 -2.69 -54.07 -4.82
C LYS A 43 -2.03 -55.38 -4.42
N GLU A 44 -2.12 -55.78 -3.15
CA GLU A 44 -1.56 -57.06 -2.70
C GLU A 44 -2.43 -58.25 -3.15
N GLN A 45 -3.76 -58.13 -3.14
CA GLN A 45 -4.65 -59.14 -3.74
C GLN A 45 -4.38 -59.32 -5.24
N MET A 46 -4.15 -58.23 -5.97
CA MET A 46 -3.83 -58.27 -7.40
C MET A 46 -2.51 -59.01 -7.68
N LYS A 47 -1.44 -58.74 -6.91
CA LYS A 47 -0.20 -59.53 -6.96
C LYS A 47 -0.43 -61.02 -6.70
N MET A 48 -1.23 -61.37 -5.69
CA MET A 48 -1.54 -62.76 -5.35
C MET A 48 -2.30 -63.47 -6.49
N LYS A 49 -3.23 -62.77 -7.15
CA LYS A 49 -3.93 -63.26 -8.34
C LYS A 49 -2.99 -63.42 -9.53
N ASP A 50 -2.10 -62.47 -9.79
CA ASP A 50 -1.07 -62.57 -10.84
C ASP A 50 -0.13 -63.76 -10.61
N GLN A 51 0.32 -63.99 -9.37
CA GLN A 51 1.14 -65.16 -9.03
C GLN A 51 0.37 -66.47 -9.24
N SER A 52 -0.92 -66.52 -8.87
CA SER A 52 -1.78 -67.69 -9.12
C SER A 52 -1.99 -67.93 -10.62
N LEU A 53 -2.16 -66.88 -11.41
CA LEU A 53 -2.29 -66.98 -12.87
C LEU A 53 -1.02 -67.51 -13.51
N ARG A 54 0.16 -67.04 -13.10
CA ARG A 54 1.44 -67.56 -13.61
C ARG A 54 1.64 -69.05 -13.29
N LYS A 55 1.24 -69.51 -12.10
CA LYS A 55 1.27 -70.94 -11.74
C LYS A 55 0.34 -71.77 -12.62
N LEU A 56 -0.92 -71.33 -12.77
CA LEU A 56 -1.90 -72.01 -13.64
C LEU A 56 -1.46 -72.00 -15.12
N GLN A 57 -0.80 -70.94 -15.59
CA GLN A 57 -0.21 -70.89 -16.92
C GLN A 57 0.91 -71.92 -17.08
N GLN A 58 1.83 -72.03 -16.11
CA GLN A 58 2.89 -73.05 -16.12
C GLN A 58 2.34 -74.48 -16.07
N GLU A 59 1.25 -74.71 -15.32
CA GLU A 59 0.54 -75.99 -15.32
C GLU A 59 -0.11 -76.29 -16.68
N MET A 60 -0.76 -75.30 -17.30
CA MET A 60 -1.32 -75.41 -18.65
C MET A 60 -0.24 -75.68 -19.71
N ASP A 61 0.90 -74.99 -19.65
CA ASP A 61 2.00 -75.19 -20.59
C ASP A 61 2.62 -76.60 -20.42
N SER A 62 2.75 -77.08 -19.18
CA SER A 62 3.20 -78.43 -18.84
C SER A 62 2.23 -79.54 -19.31
N LEU A 63 0.92 -79.33 -19.12
CA LEU A 63 -0.12 -80.23 -19.63
C LEU A 63 -0.17 -80.21 -21.17
N THR A 64 0.00 -79.04 -21.79
CA THR A 64 0.07 -78.89 -23.24
C THR A 64 1.27 -79.62 -23.81
N PHE A 65 2.44 -79.52 -23.18
CA PHE A 65 3.64 -80.25 -23.56
C PHE A 65 3.45 -81.77 -23.45
N ARG A 66 2.86 -82.27 -22.36
CA ARG A 66 2.50 -83.70 -22.21
C ARG A 66 1.51 -84.16 -23.27
N ASN A 67 0.48 -83.37 -23.57
CA ASN A 67 -0.49 -83.69 -24.62
C ASN A 67 0.16 -83.69 -26.02
N GLN A 68 1.07 -82.77 -26.32
CA GLN A 68 1.84 -82.77 -27.57
C GLN A 68 2.77 -83.99 -27.67
N GLN A 69 3.36 -84.43 -26.56
CA GLN A 69 4.19 -85.64 -26.52
C GLN A 69 3.35 -86.92 -26.72
N LEU A 70 2.15 -86.98 -26.12
CA LEU A 70 1.20 -88.07 -26.37
C LEU A 70 0.69 -88.06 -27.81
N ALA A 71 0.34 -86.89 -28.35
CA ALA A 71 -0.11 -86.74 -29.73
C ALA A 71 0.95 -87.26 -30.72
N LYS A 72 2.22 -86.84 -30.59
CA LYS A 72 3.32 -87.36 -31.41
C LYS A 72 3.56 -88.86 -31.26
N ARG A 73 3.31 -89.43 -30.07
CA ARG A 73 3.40 -90.87 -29.86
C ARG A 73 2.25 -91.64 -30.51
N VAL A 74 1.05 -91.06 -30.52
CA VAL A 74 -0.11 -91.60 -31.25
C VAL A 74 0.09 -91.49 -32.76
N GLU A 75 0.62 -90.36 -33.24
CA GLU A 75 0.97 -90.11 -34.65
C GLU A 75 1.97 -91.17 -35.16
N LEU A 76 3.06 -91.42 -34.41
CA LEU A 76 4.03 -92.48 -34.76
C LEU A 76 3.41 -93.89 -34.75
N LEU A 77 2.50 -94.20 -33.82
CA LEU A 77 1.80 -95.49 -33.80
C LEU A 77 0.78 -95.62 -34.95
N GLN A 78 0.22 -94.51 -35.42
CA GLN A 78 -0.65 -94.47 -36.60
C GLN A 78 0.16 -94.63 -37.89
N ASP A 79 1.35 -94.04 -37.98
CA ASP A 79 2.28 -94.23 -39.10
C ASP A 79 2.80 -95.68 -39.16
N GLU A 80 3.14 -96.30 -38.02
CA GLU A 80 3.52 -97.72 -37.95
C GLU A 80 2.37 -98.65 -38.42
N LEU A 81 1.13 -98.36 -38.02
CA LEU A 81 -0.05 -99.09 -38.51
C LEU A 81 -0.28 -98.88 -40.01
N ALA A 82 -0.22 -97.64 -40.51
CA ALA A 82 -0.40 -97.33 -41.93
C ALA A 82 0.68 -97.97 -42.83
N LEU A 83 1.92 -98.08 -42.35
CA LEU A 83 2.98 -98.83 -43.03
C LEU A 83 2.68 -100.34 -43.08
N SER A 84 2.05 -100.90 -42.05
CA SER A 84 1.72 -102.33 -41.97
C SER A 84 0.56 -102.77 -42.89
N GLU A 85 -0.41 -101.91 -43.18
CA GLU A 85 -1.61 -102.25 -43.97
C GLU A 85 -1.44 -102.13 -45.50
N SER A 86 -0.27 -101.73 -45.99
CA SER A 86 -0.04 -101.35 -47.39
C SER A 86 0.32 -102.49 -48.37
N LYS A 87 -0.08 -103.76 -48.10
CA LYS A 87 0.13 -104.90 -49.04
C LYS A 87 -1.05 -105.88 -49.14
N GLY A 88 -1.64 -105.96 -50.35
CA GLY A 88 -2.27 -107.20 -50.87
C GLY A 88 -3.74 -107.10 -51.29
N LYS A 89 -4.05 -107.54 -52.52
CA LYS A 89 -5.42 -107.57 -53.09
C LYS A 89 -5.59 -108.78 -54.03
N LYS A 90 -6.74 -109.47 -53.96
CA LYS A 90 -7.41 -110.37 -54.97
C LYS A 90 -7.15 -111.91 -55.02
N ASN A 91 -8.28 -112.65 -54.92
CA ASN A 91 -8.85 -113.65 -55.88
C ASN A 91 -8.67 -115.21 -55.82
N LYS A 92 -9.84 -115.90 -55.75
CA LYS A 92 -10.40 -116.95 -56.69
C LYS A 92 -10.24 -118.50 -56.45
N LYS A 93 -11.33 -119.12 -55.94
CA LYS A 93 -12.14 -120.33 -56.38
C LYS A 93 -11.57 -121.75 -56.72
N THR A 94 -12.43 -122.78 -56.46
CA THR A 94 -12.54 -124.20 -56.99
C THR A 94 -11.49 -125.28 -56.57
N GLY A 95 -11.77 -126.59 -56.33
CA GLY A 95 -13.01 -127.38 -56.10
C GLY A 95 -12.89 -128.95 -56.31
N GLU A 96 -13.45 -129.79 -55.41
CA GLU A 96 -13.84 -131.26 -55.52
C GLU A 96 -12.77 -132.36 -55.91
N PRO A 97 -13.02 -133.73 -55.97
CA PRO A 97 -14.25 -134.58 -55.82
C PRO A 97 -14.17 -136.00 -55.10
N ALA A 98 -15.33 -136.70 -55.03
CA ALA A 98 -15.63 -138.15 -55.27
C ALA A 98 -15.40 -139.36 -54.27
N SER A 99 -16.41 -140.28 -54.31
CA SER A 99 -16.37 -141.77 -54.21
C SER A 99 -16.26 -142.54 -52.86
N GLN A 100 -16.76 -143.80 -52.67
CA GLN A 100 -17.81 -144.65 -53.29
C GLN A 100 -18.05 -146.01 -52.52
N LEU A 101 -19.30 -146.55 -52.48
CA LEU A 101 -19.70 -147.99 -52.24
C LEU A 101 -19.31 -148.64 -50.87
N SER A 102 -19.72 -149.85 -50.41
CA SER A 102 -20.84 -150.83 -50.65
C SER A 102 -21.05 -151.65 -49.34
N GLN A 103 -22.25 -152.04 -48.87
CA GLN A 103 -23.22 -153.11 -49.24
C GLN A 103 -22.95 -154.52 -48.65
N GLU A 104 -23.86 -154.96 -47.75
CA GLU A 104 -23.97 -156.27 -47.05
C GLU A 104 -22.92 -156.55 -45.94
N GLN A 105 -23.28 -157.11 -44.77
CA GLN A 105 -24.36 -158.06 -44.50
C GLN A 105 -25.42 -157.55 -43.49
N LYS A 106 -26.65 -157.44 -43.99
CA LYS A 106 -27.87 -157.09 -43.26
C LYS A 106 -28.16 -158.17 -42.20
N ASN A 107 -28.32 -157.78 -40.93
CA ASN A 107 -29.29 -158.32 -39.94
C ASN A 107 -28.99 -157.80 -38.53
N VAL A 108 -27.71 -157.70 -38.11
CA VAL A 108 -27.34 -157.05 -36.83
C VAL A 108 -27.48 -155.52 -36.92
N PHE A 109 -27.24 -154.97 -38.12
CA PHE A 109 -27.62 -153.59 -38.45
C PHE A 109 -29.10 -153.28 -38.21
N GLY A 110 -30.02 -154.26 -38.12
CA GLY A 110 -31.43 -153.98 -37.89
C GLY A 110 -31.72 -153.37 -36.51
N GLU A 111 -31.24 -154.03 -35.45
CA GLU A 111 -31.45 -153.54 -34.07
C GLU A 111 -30.56 -152.34 -33.73
N ASP A 112 -29.34 -152.29 -34.26
CA ASP A 112 -28.45 -151.13 -34.10
C ASP A 112 -28.95 -149.91 -34.89
N LEU A 113 -29.59 -150.11 -36.06
CA LEU A 113 -30.27 -149.04 -36.79
C LEU A 113 -31.56 -148.64 -36.08
N GLN A 114 -32.34 -149.57 -35.50
CA GLN A 114 -33.53 -149.23 -34.70
C GLN A 114 -33.16 -148.41 -33.47
N LYS A 115 -32.15 -148.83 -32.70
CA LYS A 115 -31.64 -148.05 -31.56
C LYS A 115 -31.02 -146.73 -31.99
N LYS A 116 -30.29 -146.68 -33.11
CA LYS A 116 -29.80 -145.42 -33.68
C LYS A 116 -30.90 -144.56 -34.29
N ILE A 117 -32.06 -145.10 -34.67
CA ILE A 117 -33.24 -144.34 -35.11
C ILE A 117 -33.93 -143.74 -33.89
N GLU A 118 -34.16 -144.51 -32.81
CA GLU A 118 -34.73 -144.01 -31.56
C GLU A 118 -33.80 -143.02 -30.84
N GLU A 119 -32.48 -143.25 -30.90
CA GLU A 119 -31.45 -142.32 -30.43
C GLU A 119 -31.34 -141.09 -31.34
N ASN A 120 -31.38 -141.23 -32.68
CA ASN A 120 -31.48 -140.08 -33.58
C ASN A 120 -32.79 -139.33 -33.41
N GLU A 121 -33.90 -139.97 -33.07
CA GLU A 121 -35.19 -139.32 -32.84
C GLU A 121 -35.12 -138.52 -31.54
N ARG A 122 -34.59 -139.09 -30.46
CA ARG A 122 -34.31 -138.34 -29.22
C ARG A 122 -33.30 -137.22 -29.40
N LEU A 123 -32.22 -137.46 -30.14
CA LEU A 123 -31.22 -136.44 -30.45
C LEU A 123 -31.79 -135.39 -31.39
N HIS A 124 -32.67 -135.73 -32.34
CA HIS A 124 -33.38 -134.76 -33.17
C HIS A 124 -34.35 -133.93 -32.35
N ILE A 125 -35.07 -134.52 -31.40
CA ILE A 125 -35.96 -133.78 -30.50
C ILE A 125 -35.14 -132.85 -29.60
N GLN A 126 -34.09 -133.35 -28.93
CA GLN A 126 -33.22 -132.49 -28.11
C GLN A 126 -32.47 -131.43 -28.92
N PHE A 127 -32.00 -131.74 -30.12
CA PHE A 127 -31.35 -130.79 -31.01
C PHE A 127 -32.34 -129.77 -31.54
N PHE A 128 -33.57 -130.17 -31.87
CA PHE A 128 -34.64 -129.25 -32.29
C PHE A 128 -35.11 -128.35 -31.14
N GLU A 129 -35.25 -128.89 -29.92
CA GLU A 129 -35.57 -128.11 -28.72
C GLU A 129 -34.44 -127.14 -28.36
N ALA A 130 -33.17 -127.57 -28.47
CA ALA A 130 -32.00 -126.72 -28.24
C ALA A 130 -31.84 -125.67 -29.34
N ASP A 131 -32.05 -126.01 -30.62
CA ASP A 131 -32.03 -125.08 -31.75
C ASP A 131 -33.19 -124.07 -31.68
N GLU A 132 -34.39 -124.48 -31.24
CA GLU A 132 -35.50 -123.57 -30.91
C GLU A 132 -35.16 -122.65 -29.73
N GLN A 133 -34.56 -123.17 -28.66
CA GLN A 133 -34.12 -122.35 -27.52
C GLN A 133 -33.01 -121.38 -27.93
N HIS A 134 -32.05 -121.81 -28.75
CA HIS A 134 -31.00 -120.95 -29.31
C HIS A 134 -31.58 -119.90 -30.25
N LYS A 135 -32.52 -120.23 -31.15
CA LYS A 135 -33.22 -119.27 -32.01
C LYS A 135 -34.03 -118.26 -31.21
N ARG A 136 -34.68 -118.68 -30.11
CA ARG A 136 -35.41 -117.78 -29.21
C ARG A 136 -34.46 -116.84 -28.47
N LEU A 137 -33.37 -117.36 -27.90
CA LEU A 137 -32.32 -116.56 -27.27
C LEU A 137 -31.64 -115.62 -28.27
N GLU A 138 -31.38 -116.06 -29.49
CA GLU A 138 -30.78 -115.24 -30.54
C GLU A 138 -31.76 -114.16 -31.02
N ALA A 139 -33.05 -114.46 -31.16
CA ALA A 139 -34.08 -113.47 -31.45
C ALA A 139 -34.26 -112.46 -30.31
N GLU A 140 -34.21 -112.89 -29.05
CA GLU A 140 -34.26 -112.01 -27.87
C GLU A 140 -33.03 -111.12 -27.78
N LEU A 141 -31.83 -111.67 -27.99
CA LEU A 141 -30.56 -110.92 -28.00
C LEU A 141 -30.46 -109.96 -29.19
N ARG A 142 -30.94 -110.35 -30.38
CA ARG A 142 -31.03 -109.47 -31.56
C ARG A 142 -32.03 -108.34 -31.33
N SER A 143 -33.21 -108.64 -30.80
CA SER A 143 -34.21 -107.62 -30.39
C SER A 143 -33.63 -106.66 -29.35
N ARG A 144 -32.93 -107.17 -28.35
CA ARG A 144 -32.26 -106.36 -27.32
C ARG A 144 -31.11 -105.53 -27.88
N LEU A 145 -30.35 -106.05 -28.84
CA LEU A 145 -29.33 -105.29 -29.58
C LEU A 145 -29.97 -104.16 -30.39
N GLU A 146 -31.03 -104.45 -31.16
CA GLU A 146 -31.75 -103.44 -31.96
C GLU A 146 -32.34 -102.32 -31.10
N VAL A 147 -32.89 -102.66 -29.92
CA VAL A 147 -33.34 -101.67 -28.93
C VAL A 147 -32.17 -100.85 -28.39
N LEU A 148 -31.05 -101.48 -27.99
CA LEU A 148 -29.88 -100.76 -27.46
C LEU A 148 -29.19 -99.89 -28.53
N GLU A 149 -29.15 -100.32 -29.79
CA GLU A 149 -28.64 -99.55 -30.93
C GLU A 149 -29.55 -98.35 -31.21
N MET A 150 -30.87 -98.52 -31.15
CA MET A 150 -31.83 -97.42 -31.28
C MET A 150 -31.72 -96.43 -30.11
N GLU A 151 -31.59 -96.90 -28.88
CA GLU A 151 -31.37 -96.06 -27.69
C GLU A 151 -30.02 -95.31 -27.78
N ALA A 152 -28.94 -95.98 -28.18
CA ALA A 152 -27.64 -95.36 -28.39
C ALA A 152 -27.68 -94.29 -29.49
N ALA A 153 -28.34 -94.56 -30.62
CA ALA A 153 -28.55 -93.60 -31.69
C ALA A 153 -29.40 -92.39 -31.23
N GLN A 154 -30.43 -92.63 -30.42
CA GLN A 154 -31.26 -91.57 -29.84
C GLN A 154 -30.46 -90.71 -28.84
N HIS A 155 -29.65 -91.33 -27.98
CA HIS A 155 -28.76 -90.61 -27.07
C HIS A 155 -27.69 -89.81 -27.83
N GLN A 156 -27.07 -90.38 -28.87
CA GLN A 156 -26.12 -89.66 -29.73
C GLN A 156 -26.79 -88.45 -30.41
N ALA A 157 -28.00 -88.60 -30.95
CA ALA A 157 -28.74 -87.48 -31.56
C ALA A 157 -29.08 -86.37 -30.53
N VAL A 158 -29.35 -86.71 -29.27
CA VAL A 158 -29.54 -85.73 -28.19
C VAL A 158 -28.22 -85.05 -27.83
N VAL A 159 -27.11 -85.80 -27.72
CA VAL A 159 -25.76 -85.25 -27.47
C VAL A 159 -25.33 -84.31 -28.59
N ASP A 160 -25.48 -84.69 -29.85
CA ASP A 160 -25.19 -83.84 -31.02
C ASP A 160 -26.09 -82.59 -31.04
N GLY A 161 -27.37 -82.74 -30.69
CA GLY A 161 -28.33 -81.66 -30.60
C GLY A 161 -28.09 -80.69 -29.44
N LEU A 162 -27.44 -81.13 -28.36
CA LEU A 162 -26.97 -80.28 -27.27
C LEU A 162 -25.63 -79.63 -27.62
N THR A 163 -24.67 -80.40 -28.15
CA THR A 163 -23.36 -79.92 -28.61
C THR A 163 -23.50 -78.81 -29.64
N ARG A 164 -24.36 -78.96 -30.67
CA ARG A 164 -24.67 -77.88 -31.62
C ARG A 164 -25.22 -76.62 -30.93
N LYS A 165 -26.16 -76.76 -29.97
CA LYS A 165 -26.69 -75.61 -29.23
C LYS A 165 -25.62 -74.92 -28.38
N TYR A 166 -24.71 -75.67 -27.77
CA TYR A 166 -23.59 -75.09 -27.01
C TYR A 166 -22.59 -74.39 -27.94
N ILE A 167 -22.29 -74.94 -29.12
CA ILE A 167 -21.49 -74.26 -30.15
C ILE A 167 -22.18 -72.96 -30.58
N ASP A 168 -23.45 -73.00 -30.97
CA ASP A 168 -24.24 -71.83 -31.37
C ASP A 168 -24.27 -70.73 -30.29
N THR A 169 -24.33 -71.09 -29.00
CA THR A 169 -24.31 -70.11 -27.90
C THR A 169 -22.91 -69.58 -27.63
N ILE A 170 -21.88 -70.41 -27.73
CA ILE A 170 -20.47 -69.98 -27.62
C ILE A 170 -20.13 -69.01 -28.76
N GLU A 171 -20.49 -69.31 -30.01
CA GLU A 171 -20.27 -68.42 -31.15
C GLU A 171 -21.01 -67.08 -30.99
N LYS A 172 -22.26 -67.09 -30.51
CA LYS A 172 -23.00 -65.85 -30.21
C LYS A 172 -22.31 -65.03 -29.12
N LEU A 173 -21.92 -65.67 -28.02
CA LEU A 173 -21.21 -65.01 -26.91
C LEU A 173 -19.83 -64.50 -27.32
N GLN A 174 -19.11 -65.21 -28.19
CA GLN A 174 -17.83 -64.76 -28.76
C GLN A 174 -18.03 -63.55 -29.68
N ASN A 175 -19.04 -63.57 -30.55
CA ASN A 175 -19.38 -62.44 -31.42
C ASN A 175 -19.81 -61.21 -30.62
N ASP A 176 -20.63 -61.38 -29.58
CA ASP A 176 -21.08 -60.27 -28.74
C ASP A 176 -19.96 -59.75 -27.83
N LYS A 177 -19.08 -60.63 -27.34
CA LYS A 177 -17.82 -60.24 -26.66
C LYS A 177 -16.96 -59.38 -27.59
N ALA A 178 -16.72 -59.81 -28.84
CA ALA A 178 -15.92 -59.06 -29.80
C ALA A 178 -16.53 -57.67 -30.10
N LYS A 179 -17.86 -57.59 -30.28
CA LYS A 179 -18.57 -56.29 -30.45
C LYS A 179 -18.42 -55.39 -29.22
N LEU A 180 -18.54 -55.96 -28.01
CA LEU A 180 -18.38 -55.21 -26.76
C LEU A 180 -16.93 -54.75 -26.54
N GLU A 181 -15.94 -55.55 -26.90
CA GLU A 181 -14.51 -55.17 -26.88
C GLU A 181 -14.24 -54.02 -27.85
N VAL A 182 -14.73 -54.08 -29.08
CA VAL A 182 -14.62 -52.97 -30.06
C VAL A 182 -15.32 -51.71 -29.55
N LYS A 183 -16.52 -51.83 -28.98
CA LYS A 183 -17.26 -50.67 -28.41
C LYS A 183 -16.54 -50.08 -27.19
N SER A 184 -16.00 -50.92 -26.32
CA SER A 184 -15.19 -50.51 -25.18
C SER A 184 -13.95 -49.73 -25.63
N GLN A 185 -13.22 -50.24 -26.63
CA GLN A 185 -12.09 -49.53 -27.21
C GLN A 185 -12.48 -48.20 -27.88
N SER A 186 -13.66 -48.10 -28.52
CA SER A 186 -14.15 -46.81 -29.06
C SER A 186 -14.37 -45.79 -27.94
N LEU A 187 -15.13 -46.18 -26.92
CA LEU A 187 -15.39 -45.33 -25.76
C LEU A 187 -14.12 -44.95 -24.99
N GLU A 188 -13.11 -45.83 -24.93
CA GLU A 188 -11.83 -45.53 -24.33
C GLU A 188 -11.01 -44.51 -25.15
N ARG A 189 -11.06 -44.56 -26.49
CA ARG A 189 -10.47 -43.54 -27.37
C ARG A 189 -11.18 -42.20 -27.21
N GLU A 190 -12.51 -42.20 -27.33
CA GLU A 190 -13.34 -41.00 -27.14
C GLU A 190 -13.13 -40.36 -25.75
N ALA A 191 -13.00 -41.15 -24.69
CA ALA A 191 -12.70 -40.67 -23.35
C ALA A 191 -11.28 -40.07 -23.24
N LYS A 192 -10.28 -40.61 -23.96
CA LYS A 192 -8.94 -40.03 -24.03
C LYS A 192 -8.97 -38.69 -24.80
N ASP A 193 -9.64 -38.64 -25.94
CA ASP A 193 -9.78 -37.42 -26.75
C ASP A 193 -10.57 -36.32 -26.02
N CYS A 194 -11.54 -36.69 -25.19
CA CYS A 194 -12.23 -35.76 -24.28
C CYS A 194 -11.30 -35.24 -23.17
N ARG A 195 -10.42 -36.07 -22.59
CA ARG A 195 -9.43 -35.63 -21.60
C ARG A 195 -8.42 -34.66 -22.20
N VAL A 196 -7.82 -35.01 -23.34
CA VAL A 196 -6.85 -34.14 -24.03
C VAL A 196 -7.48 -32.77 -24.34
N ARG A 197 -8.68 -32.73 -24.92
CA ARG A 197 -9.39 -31.46 -25.15
C ARG A 197 -9.69 -30.67 -23.87
N THR A 198 -9.97 -31.36 -22.76
CA THR A 198 -10.20 -30.70 -21.45
C THR A 198 -8.90 -30.11 -20.89
N GLU A 199 -7.79 -30.83 -21.02
CA GLU A 199 -6.45 -30.37 -20.62
C GLU A 199 -5.99 -29.19 -21.48
N GLU A 200 -6.21 -29.22 -22.79
CA GLU A 200 -5.96 -28.11 -23.72
C GLU A 200 -6.79 -26.87 -23.34
N CYS A 201 -8.10 -27.03 -23.10
CA CYS A 201 -8.95 -25.93 -22.66
C CYS A 201 -8.52 -25.36 -21.29
N GLN A 202 -8.08 -26.22 -20.37
CA GLN A 202 -7.58 -25.79 -19.06
C GLN A 202 -6.26 -25.03 -19.18
N GLN A 203 -5.33 -25.47 -20.04
CA GLN A 203 -4.08 -24.77 -20.32
C GLN A 203 -4.34 -23.42 -21.00
N GLN A 204 -5.25 -23.35 -21.98
CA GLN A 204 -5.67 -22.09 -22.60
C GLN A 204 -6.30 -21.14 -21.59
N LEU A 205 -7.17 -21.63 -20.69
CA LEU A 205 -7.79 -20.81 -19.65
C LEU A 205 -6.78 -20.33 -18.60
N GLN A 206 -5.79 -21.15 -18.23
CA GLN A 206 -4.68 -20.73 -17.38
C GLN A 206 -3.81 -19.66 -18.07
N HIS A 207 -3.49 -19.83 -19.36
CA HIS A 207 -2.72 -18.85 -20.13
C HIS A 207 -3.47 -17.52 -20.30
N LEU A 208 -4.77 -17.55 -20.60
CA LEU A 208 -5.62 -16.36 -20.64
C LEU A 208 -5.74 -15.71 -19.26
N HIS A 209 -5.81 -16.49 -18.18
CA HIS A 209 -5.85 -15.94 -16.83
C HIS A 209 -4.53 -15.26 -16.44
N THR A 210 -3.38 -15.82 -16.82
CA THR A 210 -2.07 -15.19 -16.54
C THR A 210 -1.83 -13.97 -17.42
N ASP A 211 -2.16 -13.99 -18.71
CA ASP A 211 -2.08 -12.81 -19.61
C ASP A 211 -3.05 -11.70 -19.20
N LEU A 212 -4.30 -12.02 -18.84
CA LEU A 212 -5.24 -11.03 -18.32
C LEU A 212 -4.81 -10.47 -16.96
N SER A 213 -4.21 -11.29 -16.10
CA SER A 213 -3.69 -10.81 -14.80
C SER A 213 -2.46 -9.94 -14.98
N SER A 214 -1.49 -10.31 -15.84
CA SER A 214 -0.33 -9.47 -16.12
C SER A 214 -0.73 -8.16 -16.79
N ARG A 215 -1.68 -8.18 -17.75
CA ARG A 215 -2.22 -6.93 -18.33
C ARG A 215 -3.01 -6.10 -17.33
N LEU A 216 -3.70 -6.73 -16.37
CA LEU A 216 -4.38 -6.01 -15.30
C LEU A 216 -3.37 -5.35 -14.36
N ASP A 217 -2.33 -6.08 -13.95
CA ASP A 217 -1.26 -5.56 -13.10
C ASP A 217 -0.46 -4.46 -13.81
N GLU A 218 -0.10 -4.66 -15.09
CA GLU A 218 0.47 -3.62 -15.95
C GLU A 218 -0.47 -2.42 -16.07
N SER A 219 -1.77 -2.62 -16.30
CA SER A 219 -2.74 -1.52 -16.40
C SER A 219 -2.94 -0.80 -15.08
N LEU A 220 -2.92 -1.49 -13.94
CA LEU A 220 -3.00 -0.91 -12.60
C LEU A 220 -1.72 -0.17 -12.24
N GLN A 221 -0.55 -0.71 -12.61
CA GLN A 221 0.74 -0.06 -12.50
C GLN A 221 0.74 1.22 -13.34
N ILE A 222 0.41 1.13 -14.63
CA ILE A 222 0.22 2.25 -15.56
C ILE A 222 -0.78 3.25 -14.98
N ILE A 223 -1.96 2.87 -14.47
CA ILE A 223 -2.90 3.84 -13.88
C ILE A 223 -2.31 4.51 -12.62
N SER A 224 -1.55 3.78 -11.80
CA SER A 224 -0.84 4.35 -10.64
C SER A 224 0.33 5.27 -11.02
N GLU A 225 0.92 5.08 -12.21
CA GLU A 225 2.09 5.80 -12.75
C GLU A 225 1.78 6.85 -13.85
N LYS A 226 0.56 6.83 -14.41
CA LYS A 226 0.07 7.70 -15.52
C LYS A 226 -1.09 8.63 -15.14
N LEU A 227 -1.56 8.62 -13.88
CA LEU A 227 -2.31 9.76 -13.33
C LEU A 227 -1.43 11.02 -13.09
N PRO A 228 -0.10 10.90 -13.00
CA PRO A 228 0.83 11.93 -13.48
C PRO A 228 0.91 11.94 -15.03
N PHE A 229 0.98 13.14 -15.63
CA PHE A 229 1.37 13.35 -17.03
C PHE A 229 2.71 12.66 -17.33
N ASN A 230 2.71 11.63 -18.16
CA ASN A 230 3.88 10.77 -18.35
C ASN A 230 4.09 10.50 -19.86
N ASP A 231 4.77 11.45 -20.47
CA ASP A 231 5.27 11.47 -21.84
C ASP A 231 6.48 10.53 -21.95
N THR A 232 6.36 9.52 -22.83
CA THR A 232 7.40 8.51 -23.08
C THR A 232 8.40 8.94 -24.16
N ARG A 233 8.12 10.02 -24.90
CA ARG A 233 8.94 10.55 -25.99
C ARG A 233 9.82 11.70 -25.53
N SER A 234 9.37 12.50 -24.57
CA SER A 234 10.14 13.56 -23.92
C SER A 234 10.03 13.46 -22.40
N SER A 235 10.94 12.70 -21.79
CA SER A 235 10.98 12.47 -20.35
C SER A 235 11.14 13.73 -19.50
N GLN A 236 11.58 14.84 -20.11
CA GLN A 236 11.73 16.14 -19.44
C GLN A 236 10.37 16.75 -19.05
N TYR A 237 9.31 16.53 -19.84
CA TYR A 237 7.97 17.05 -19.49
C TYR A 237 7.35 16.30 -18.31
N ASN A 238 7.88 15.14 -17.93
CA ASN A 238 7.46 14.41 -16.72
C ASN A 238 7.88 15.12 -15.43
N ALA A 239 8.77 16.13 -15.50
CA ALA A 239 9.07 17.02 -14.39
C ALA A 239 7.97 18.07 -14.13
N LEU A 240 7.04 18.30 -15.09
CA LEU A 240 5.87 19.17 -14.90
C LEU A 240 4.74 18.51 -14.10
N ASN A 241 4.94 17.27 -13.65
CA ASN A 241 3.99 16.56 -12.80
C ASN A 241 3.81 17.24 -11.46
N VAL A 242 2.55 17.35 -11.01
CA VAL A 242 2.28 17.78 -9.63
C VAL A 242 2.85 16.73 -8.67
N PRO A 243 3.81 17.09 -7.81
CA PRO A 243 4.47 16.13 -6.94
C PRO A 243 3.51 15.57 -5.90
N LEU A 244 3.60 14.26 -5.69
CA LEU A 244 2.73 13.51 -4.79
C LEU A 244 3.01 13.87 -3.32
N HIS A 245 2.25 14.82 -2.78
CA HIS A 245 2.29 15.14 -1.36
C HIS A 245 1.78 13.95 -0.51
N ASN A 246 2.70 13.25 0.15
CA ASN A 246 2.39 12.11 1.02
C ASN A 246 2.28 12.55 2.49
N ARG A 247 1.06 12.93 2.91
CA ARG A 247 0.75 13.36 4.28
C ARG A 247 1.18 12.35 5.36
N ARG A 248 1.05 11.04 5.12
CA ARG A 248 1.48 9.99 6.07
C ARG A 248 3.01 10.03 6.27
N ARG A 249 3.77 10.26 5.20
CA ARG A 249 5.24 10.41 5.28
C ARG A 249 5.62 11.71 6.00
N GLN A 250 4.92 12.81 5.74
CA GLN A 250 5.18 14.09 6.41
C GLN A 250 4.90 14.02 7.91
N LEU A 251 3.78 13.39 8.33
CA LEU A 251 3.51 13.09 9.74
C LEU A 251 4.64 12.28 10.37
N LYS A 252 5.07 11.16 9.75
CA LYS A 252 6.20 10.37 10.27
C LYS A 252 7.48 11.20 10.41
N LEU A 253 7.79 12.07 9.45
CA LEU A 253 8.98 12.94 9.52
C LEU A 253 8.85 14.00 10.62
N ARG A 254 7.66 14.55 10.87
CA ARG A 254 7.38 15.44 12.01
C ARG A 254 7.54 14.72 13.35
N ASP A 255 7.04 13.48 13.45
CA ASP A 255 7.19 12.65 14.66
C ASP A 255 8.65 12.32 14.95
N LEU A 256 9.45 12.06 13.92
CA LEU A 256 10.90 11.85 14.04
C LEU A 256 11.64 13.14 14.40
N ALA A 257 11.29 14.28 13.81
CA ALA A 257 11.87 15.57 14.15
C ALA A 257 11.54 15.97 15.60
N GLY A 258 10.33 15.68 16.09
CA GLY A 258 9.93 15.90 17.48
C GLY A 258 10.71 15.04 18.48
N GLN A 259 10.94 13.76 18.17
CA GLN A 259 11.84 12.90 18.96
C GLN A 259 13.29 13.39 18.93
N ALA A 260 13.79 13.81 17.77
CA ALA A 260 15.13 14.36 17.65
C ALA A 260 15.28 15.67 18.45
N LEU A 261 14.26 16.53 18.47
CA LEU A 261 14.21 17.73 19.30
C LEU A 261 14.34 17.39 20.79
N THR A 262 13.54 16.46 21.32
CA THR A 262 13.63 16.11 22.75
C THR A 262 15.00 15.55 23.12
N PHE A 263 15.63 14.74 22.24
CA PHE A 263 16.99 14.27 22.48
C PHE A 263 18.06 15.39 22.42
N VAL A 264 17.88 16.40 21.57
CA VAL A 264 18.77 17.58 21.53
C VAL A 264 18.58 18.44 22.79
N GLN A 265 17.36 18.58 23.32
CA GLN A 265 17.09 19.28 24.58
C GLN A 265 17.75 18.58 25.79
N ASP A 266 17.61 17.24 25.87
CA ASP A 266 18.30 16.41 26.86
C ASP A 266 19.84 16.59 26.74
N LEU A 267 20.38 16.55 25.51
CA LEU A 267 21.80 16.71 25.23
C LEU A 267 22.32 18.11 25.60
N VAL A 268 21.60 19.16 25.24
CA VAL A 268 21.92 20.56 25.58
C VAL A 268 21.98 20.73 27.10
N THR A 269 20.96 20.25 27.82
CA THR A 269 20.88 20.33 29.29
C THR A 269 22.05 19.60 29.95
N THR A 270 22.37 18.40 29.49
CA THR A 270 23.44 17.57 30.07
C THR A 270 24.84 18.05 29.70
N LEU A 271 25.04 18.65 28.52
CA LEU A 271 26.28 19.34 28.15
C LEU A 271 26.50 20.62 28.97
N LEU A 272 25.46 21.45 29.14
CA LEU A 272 25.52 22.65 30.00
C LEU A 272 25.97 22.29 31.42
N ASN A 273 25.36 21.26 32.00
CA ASN A 273 25.72 20.75 33.32
C ASN A 273 27.17 20.27 33.37
N PHE A 274 27.59 19.45 32.40
CA PHE A 274 28.97 18.95 32.34
C PHE A 274 30.02 20.08 32.28
N HIS A 275 29.82 21.08 31.41
CA HIS A 275 30.74 22.23 31.31
C HIS A 275 30.73 23.11 32.56
N THR A 276 29.56 23.33 33.16
CA THR A 276 29.39 24.13 34.40
C THR A 276 30.02 23.45 35.62
N TYR A 277 29.85 22.14 35.79
CA TYR A 277 30.51 21.43 36.90
C TYR A 277 32.02 21.25 36.65
N THR A 278 32.46 21.19 35.38
CA THR A 278 33.89 21.24 35.03
C THR A 278 34.51 22.59 35.42
N GLU A 279 33.83 23.71 35.14
CA GLU A 279 34.22 25.06 35.58
C GLU A 279 34.40 25.13 37.10
N GLN A 280 33.41 24.64 37.86
CA GLN A 280 33.47 24.57 39.32
C GLN A 280 34.65 23.72 39.81
N ARG A 281 34.89 22.55 39.20
CA ARG A 281 35.97 21.65 39.62
C ARG A 281 37.35 22.27 39.43
N ILE A 282 37.58 23.03 38.37
CA ILE A 282 38.85 23.74 38.09
C ILE A 282 39.16 24.80 39.17
N GLN A 283 38.13 25.31 39.85
CA GLN A 283 38.27 26.24 40.99
C GLN A 283 38.49 25.52 42.34
N ILE A 284 38.49 24.18 42.37
CA ILE A 284 38.57 23.34 43.58
C ILE A 284 39.81 22.43 43.57
N PHE A 285 40.20 21.92 42.40
CA PHE A 285 41.27 20.94 42.25
C PHE A 285 42.14 21.28 41.01
N PRO A 286 43.48 21.16 41.08
CA PRO A 286 44.28 20.57 42.17
C PRO A 286 44.50 21.47 43.40
N ILE A 287 44.12 22.75 43.34
CA ILE A 287 44.22 23.72 44.44
C ILE A 287 42.87 24.42 44.57
N ASP A 288 42.31 24.53 45.79
CA ASP A 288 41.04 25.25 45.99
C ASP A 288 41.30 26.76 46.00
N SER A 289 40.59 27.47 45.13
CA SER A 289 40.59 28.93 45.01
C SER A 289 40.23 29.67 46.32
N ALA A 290 39.59 28.99 47.27
CA ALA A 290 39.36 29.51 48.62
C ALA A 290 40.61 29.49 49.53
N THR A 291 41.65 28.75 49.15
CA THR A 291 42.88 28.56 49.94
C THR A 291 44.12 29.20 49.33
N ASP A 292 44.25 29.18 48.00
CA ASP A 292 45.40 29.76 47.28
C ASP A 292 44.99 30.13 45.84
N THR A 293 45.83 30.91 45.16
CA THR A 293 45.58 31.39 43.80
C THR A 293 45.70 30.27 42.76
N ILE A 294 44.58 29.96 42.10
CA ILE A 294 44.55 29.03 40.95
C ILE A 294 45.42 29.53 39.79
N SER A 295 46.02 28.61 39.04
CA SER A 295 46.96 28.92 37.93
C SER A 295 46.34 29.86 36.89
N PRO A 296 47.12 30.74 36.24
CA PRO A 296 46.60 31.65 35.22
C PRO A 296 46.01 30.91 34.01
N LEU A 297 46.44 29.66 33.78
CA LEU A 297 45.85 28.75 32.79
C LEU A 297 44.43 28.33 33.19
N ASN A 298 44.25 27.85 34.42
CA ASN A 298 42.96 27.43 34.95
C ASN A 298 41.98 28.59 35.15
N GLN A 299 42.45 29.78 35.53
CA GLN A 299 41.64 31.01 35.53
C GLN A 299 41.06 31.30 34.13
N LYS A 300 41.90 31.27 33.09
CA LYS A 300 41.47 31.51 31.71
C LYS A 300 40.58 30.40 31.16
N PHE A 301 40.82 29.15 31.59
CA PHE A 301 39.96 28.01 31.24
C PHE A 301 38.56 28.16 31.87
N SER A 302 38.48 28.51 33.16
CA SER A 302 37.23 28.77 33.86
C SER A 302 36.46 29.94 33.22
N GLN A 303 37.12 31.03 32.83
CA GLN A 303 36.49 32.14 32.10
C GLN A 303 35.84 31.67 30.78
N TYR A 304 36.55 30.85 30.00
CA TYR A 304 35.97 30.32 28.76
C TYR A 304 34.84 29.31 29.02
N LEU A 305 34.94 28.46 30.04
CA LEU A 305 33.83 27.58 30.41
C LEU A 305 32.61 28.36 30.88
N HIS A 306 32.77 29.51 31.53
CA HIS A 306 31.65 30.37 31.93
C HIS A 306 30.82 30.84 30.72
N GLU A 307 31.45 31.03 29.55
CA GLU A 307 30.76 31.39 28.31
C GLU A 307 29.89 30.23 27.72
N ASN A 308 29.96 29.00 28.25
CA ASN A 308 29.43 27.78 27.61
C ASN A 308 27.96 27.90 27.16
N ALA A 309 27.12 28.57 27.97
CA ALA A 309 25.68 28.67 27.71
C ALA A 309 25.37 29.43 26.41
N SER A 310 26.24 30.35 26.00
CA SER A 310 26.08 31.11 24.76
C SER A 310 26.30 30.28 23.49
N TYR A 311 27.06 29.18 23.57
CA TYR A 311 27.33 28.29 22.44
C TYR A 311 26.44 27.04 22.42
N ILE A 312 25.99 26.56 23.59
CA ILE A 312 25.23 25.30 23.70
C ILE A 312 23.71 25.54 23.54
N ARG A 313 23.14 26.58 24.18
CA ARG A 313 21.68 26.84 24.09
C ARG A 313 21.16 27.08 22.66
N PRO A 314 21.91 27.74 21.74
CA PRO A 314 21.44 27.90 20.36
C PRO A 314 21.22 26.57 19.62
N LEU A 315 21.85 25.47 20.02
CA LEU A 315 21.62 24.14 19.41
C LEU A 315 20.17 23.69 19.59
N GLU A 316 19.58 23.92 20.76
CA GLU A 316 18.17 23.65 21.04
C GLU A 316 17.27 24.54 20.18
N VAL A 317 17.57 25.84 20.11
CA VAL A 317 16.79 26.82 19.33
C VAL A 317 16.79 26.48 17.83
N GLY A 318 17.95 26.13 17.26
CA GLY A 318 18.05 25.69 15.87
C GLY A 318 17.27 24.40 15.58
N MET A 319 17.26 23.46 16.54
CA MET A 319 16.50 22.21 16.40
C MET A 319 14.98 22.44 16.55
N LEU A 320 14.58 23.39 17.39
CA LEU A 320 13.18 23.81 17.54
C LEU A 320 12.66 24.39 16.22
N HIS A 321 13.37 25.35 15.62
CA HIS A 321 12.99 25.93 14.32
C HIS A 321 12.94 24.88 13.21
N LEU A 322 13.88 23.93 13.21
CA LEU A 322 13.83 22.78 12.30
C LEU A 322 12.54 21.96 12.49
N PHE A 323 12.16 21.61 13.72
CA PHE A 323 10.90 20.91 13.99
C PHE A 323 9.65 21.73 13.60
N GLU A 324 9.63 23.03 13.88
CA GLU A 324 8.51 23.93 13.55
C GLU A 324 8.30 24.06 12.04
N SER A 325 9.38 24.09 11.25
CA SER A 325 9.34 24.12 9.78
C SER A 325 8.69 22.87 9.15
N ILE A 326 8.74 21.73 9.84
CA ILE A 326 8.25 20.43 9.37
C ILE A 326 6.76 20.28 9.69
N THR A 327 5.89 20.78 8.83
CA THR A 327 4.43 20.73 8.98
C THR A 327 3.76 19.66 8.12
N GLU A 328 2.49 19.34 8.40
CA GLU A 328 1.69 18.44 7.57
C GLU A 328 1.52 18.90 6.12
N ASP A 329 1.59 20.21 5.86
CA ASP A 329 1.40 20.83 4.54
C ASP A 329 2.71 21.44 3.98
N THR A 330 3.87 20.94 4.37
CA THR A 330 5.18 21.28 3.77
C THR A 330 5.81 20.05 3.13
N ILE A 331 6.73 20.25 2.20
CA ILE A 331 7.54 19.18 1.62
C ILE A 331 8.91 19.18 2.28
N THR A 332 9.20 18.14 3.05
CA THR A 332 10.50 17.94 3.71
C THR A 332 11.45 17.11 2.85
N VAL A 333 12.42 17.81 2.26
CA VAL A 333 13.63 17.29 1.63
C VAL A 333 14.78 18.24 2.01
N LEU A 334 16.04 17.84 1.83
CA LEU A 334 17.17 18.68 2.25
C LEU A 334 17.23 20.02 1.51
N GLU A 335 16.69 20.10 0.28
CA GLU A 335 16.59 21.32 -0.53
C GLU A 335 15.57 22.33 0.00
N THR A 336 14.53 21.88 0.69
CA THR A 336 13.46 22.72 1.23
C THR A 336 13.63 22.99 2.73
N THR A 337 14.52 22.25 3.40
CA THR A 337 14.74 22.33 4.85
C THR A 337 15.78 23.41 5.17
N THR A 338 15.38 24.69 5.07
CA THR A 338 16.25 25.84 5.33
C THR A 338 16.81 25.84 6.75
N GLU A 339 15.99 25.52 7.75
CA GLU A 339 16.38 25.60 9.17
C GLU A 339 17.44 24.58 9.61
N LEU A 340 17.69 23.54 8.80
CA LEU A 340 18.84 22.66 9.02
C LEU A 340 20.17 23.42 8.90
N LYS A 341 20.22 24.48 8.09
CA LYS A 341 21.39 25.37 7.99
C LYS A 341 21.57 26.19 9.27
N THR A 342 20.49 26.74 9.81
CA THR A 342 20.47 27.47 11.10
C THR A 342 21.03 26.58 12.22
N PHE A 343 20.55 25.35 12.35
CA PHE A 343 21.10 24.37 13.30
C PHE A 343 22.58 24.04 13.05
N SER A 344 22.97 23.87 11.79
CA SER A 344 24.37 23.59 11.41
C SER A 344 25.33 24.72 11.78
N ASP A 345 24.89 25.99 11.71
CA ASP A 345 25.72 27.15 12.06
C ASP A 345 25.88 27.31 13.58
N TYR A 346 24.85 26.97 14.37
CA TYR A 346 25.00 26.82 15.82
C TYR A 346 25.91 25.65 16.19
N LEU A 347 25.82 24.51 15.51
CA LEU A 347 26.74 23.38 15.72
C LEU A 347 28.19 23.75 15.36
N THR A 348 28.39 24.55 14.30
CA THR A 348 29.70 25.12 13.95
C THR A 348 30.25 25.97 15.09
N SER A 349 29.41 26.84 15.65
CA SER A 349 29.77 27.71 16.78
C SER A 349 30.17 26.91 18.03
N TYR A 350 29.45 25.82 18.33
CA TYR A 350 29.80 24.92 19.43
C TYR A 350 31.10 24.13 19.17
N VAL A 351 31.35 23.67 17.94
CA VAL A 351 32.63 23.03 17.58
C VAL A 351 33.81 24.00 17.70
N CYS A 352 33.63 25.26 17.29
CA CYS A 352 34.62 26.31 17.50
C CYS A 352 34.89 26.56 19.00
N PHE A 353 33.86 26.53 19.84
CA PHE A 353 34.01 26.58 21.30
C PHE A 353 34.80 25.39 21.85
N LEU A 354 34.46 24.14 21.47
CA LEU A 354 35.19 22.94 21.89
C LEU A 354 36.68 23.01 21.49
N ARG A 355 36.97 23.44 20.25
CA ARG A 355 38.35 23.68 19.78
C ARG A 355 39.08 24.77 20.58
N LYS A 356 38.38 25.84 20.98
CA LYS A 356 38.91 26.95 21.81
C LYS A 356 39.31 26.45 23.20
N ILE A 357 38.50 25.58 23.83
CA ILE A 357 38.76 25.09 25.20
C ILE A 357 39.68 23.87 25.26
N LEU A 358 39.75 23.02 24.23
CA LEU A 358 40.51 21.76 24.26
C LEU A 358 41.99 21.93 24.71
N PRO A 359 42.77 22.91 24.23
CA PRO A 359 44.15 23.09 24.69
C PRO A 359 44.25 23.39 26.19
N TYR A 360 43.30 24.15 26.73
CA TYR A 360 43.22 24.48 28.15
C TYR A 360 42.80 23.27 28.98
N GLN A 361 41.85 22.48 28.50
CA GLN A 361 41.43 21.23 29.16
C GLN A 361 42.55 20.20 29.24
N LEU A 362 43.34 20.05 28.16
CA LEU A 362 44.51 19.18 28.15
C LEU A 362 45.58 19.67 29.12
N LYS A 363 45.93 20.97 29.07
CA LYS A 363 46.94 21.56 29.96
C LYS A 363 46.52 21.55 31.42
N SER A 364 45.24 21.71 31.73
CA SER A 364 44.69 21.58 33.09
C SER A 364 44.90 20.16 33.64
N LEU A 365 44.64 19.12 32.81
CA LEU A 365 44.94 17.73 33.17
C LEU A 365 46.46 17.43 33.23
N GLU A 366 47.31 18.18 32.52
CA GLU A 366 48.77 18.10 32.65
C GLU A 366 49.24 18.73 33.99
N GLU A 367 48.72 19.90 34.37
CA GLU A 367 48.99 20.52 35.69
C GLU A 367 48.57 19.59 36.85
N GLU A 368 47.43 18.91 36.73
CA GLU A 368 47.04 17.85 37.68
C GLU A 368 48.00 16.65 37.69
N CYS A 369 48.67 16.33 36.58
CA CYS A 369 49.67 15.27 36.51
C CYS A 369 51.02 15.66 37.11
N GLU A 370 51.31 16.96 37.16
CA GLU A 370 52.52 17.55 37.75
C GLU A 370 52.34 17.87 39.25
N SER A 371 51.10 17.94 39.74
CA SER A 371 50.77 18.10 41.16
C SER A 371 51.41 17.01 42.03
N SER A 372 51.90 17.42 43.21
CA SER A 372 52.46 16.52 44.24
C SER A 372 51.47 15.49 44.76
N LEU A 373 50.16 15.72 44.57
CA LEU A 373 49.09 14.80 44.96
C LEU A 373 48.84 13.70 43.91
N CYS A 374 49.50 13.74 42.76
CA CYS A 374 49.23 12.86 41.63
C CYS A 374 49.98 11.52 41.72
N THR A 375 49.27 10.49 42.18
CA THR A 375 49.73 9.09 42.18
C THR A 375 49.93 8.58 40.74
N ALA A 376 50.71 7.51 40.58
CA ALA A 376 50.91 6.88 39.27
C ALA A 376 49.57 6.39 38.64
N ALA A 377 48.61 5.95 39.46
CA ALA A 377 47.29 5.54 39.03
C ALA A 377 46.45 6.74 38.53
N LEU A 378 46.45 7.86 39.27
CA LEU A 378 45.80 9.11 38.85
C LEU A 378 46.39 9.65 37.54
N ARG A 379 47.72 9.66 37.41
CA ARG A 379 48.41 10.08 36.18
C ARG A 379 48.00 9.23 34.98
N ALA A 380 47.82 7.91 35.16
CA ALA A 380 47.33 7.03 34.10
C ALA A 380 45.87 7.37 33.69
N ARG A 381 44.96 7.56 34.65
CA ARG A 381 43.56 7.95 34.35
C ARG A 381 43.48 9.33 33.68
N ASN A 382 44.33 10.29 34.09
CA ASN A 382 44.40 11.61 33.45
C ASN A 382 44.87 11.55 32.00
N MET A 383 45.88 10.71 31.68
CA MET A 383 46.35 10.51 30.30
C MET A 383 45.28 9.83 29.41
N GLU A 384 44.48 8.91 29.95
CA GLU A 384 43.33 8.35 29.25
C GLU A 384 42.28 9.42 28.97
N LEU A 385 41.87 10.20 29.98
CA LEU A 385 40.91 11.30 29.83
C LEU A 385 41.37 12.36 28.83
N GLN A 386 42.66 12.74 28.81
CA GLN A 386 43.21 13.65 27.80
C GLN A 386 43.01 13.11 26.38
N ASN A 387 43.21 11.81 26.16
CA ASN A 387 42.98 11.19 24.86
C ASN A 387 41.49 11.16 24.52
N ASP A 388 40.62 10.90 25.49
CA ASP A 388 39.18 10.86 25.26
C ASP A 388 38.58 12.24 24.96
N MET A 389 39.07 13.32 25.58
CA MET A 389 38.63 14.69 25.24
C MET A 389 39.07 15.12 23.83
N LYS A 390 40.23 14.64 23.35
CA LYS A 390 40.64 14.78 21.93
C LYS A 390 39.68 14.01 21.01
N LYS A 391 39.34 12.76 21.33
CA LYS A 391 38.37 11.95 20.57
C LYS A 391 36.99 12.63 20.53
N LEU A 392 36.51 13.13 21.66
CA LEU A 392 35.22 13.82 21.80
C LEU A 392 35.12 15.03 20.87
N THR A 393 36.13 15.90 20.91
CA THR A 393 36.21 17.08 20.03
C THR A 393 36.23 16.66 18.56
N ALA A 394 37.04 15.65 18.20
CA ALA A 394 37.12 15.13 16.84
C ALA A 394 35.80 14.49 16.33
N ILE A 395 34.96 13.96 17.22
CA ILE A 395 33.64 13.43 16.86
C ILE A 395 32.65 14.56 16.59
N PHE A 396 32.63 15.60 17.43
CA PHE A 396 31.82 16.80 17.16
C PHE A 396 32.23 17.48 15.84
N GLU A 397 33.52 17.51 15.50
CA GLU A 397 34.00 17.99 14.20
C GLU A 397 33.50 17.14 13.01
N LYS A 398 33.47 15.81 13.14
CA LYS A 398 32.90 14.90 12.13
C LYS A 398 31.39 15.12 11.97
N LEU A 399 30.65 15.18 13.07
CA LEU A 399 29.21 15.44 13.09
C LEU A 399 28.89 16.78 12.42
N HIS A 400 29.58 17.85 12.80
CA HIS A 400 29.50 19.15 12.14
C HIS A 400 29.76 19.05 10.63
N THR A 401 30.81 18.34 10.21
CA THR A 401 31.16 18.22 8.78
C THR A 401 30.03 17.55 7.99
N TYR A 402 29.48 16.44 8.49
CA TYR A 402 28.40 15.74 7.81
C TYR A 402 27.06 16.49 7.84
N ILE A 403 26.72 17.14 8.96
CA ILE A 403 25.50 17.96 9.09
C ILE A 403 25.60 19.19 8.18
N SER A 404 26.75 19.86 8.14
CA SER A 404 27.03 20.96 7.20
C SER A 404 26.88 20.52 5.74
N LEU A 405 27.31 19.31 5.37
CA LEU A 405 27.09 18.75 4.03
C LEU A 405 25.59 18.54 3.74
N LEU A 406 24.80 18.00 4.68
CA LEU A 406 23.35 17.86 4.53
C LEU A 406 22.59 19.19 4.51
N ALA A 407 23.18 20.27 5.03
CA ALA A 407 22.64 21.62 4.99
C ALA A 407 23.00 22.42 3.72
N LEU A 408 23.91 21.92 2.87
CA LEU A 408 24.24 22.59 1.60
C LEU A 408 23.05 22.64 0.61
N PRO A 409 22.25 21.58 0.40
CA PRO A 409 21.19 21.59 -0.59
C PRO A 409 20.13 22.69 -0.40
N SER A 410 19.84 23.11 0.84
CA SER A 410 18.86 24.18 1.13
C SER A 410 19.33 25.59 0.76
N THR A 411 20.63 25.77 0.50
CA THR A 411 21.20 27.07 0.09
C THR A 411 21.81 27.04 -1.30
N LYS A 412 22.34 25.88 -1.74
CA LYS A 412 22.99 25.66 -3.05
C LYS A 412 22.77 24.22 -3.51
N ALA A 413 21.64 23.96 -4.17
CA ALA A 413 21.19 22.64 -4.61
C ALA A 413 22.28 21.82 -5.36
N ASP A 414 23.10 22.47 -6.19
CA ASP A 414 24.11 21.80 -7.03
C ASP A 414 25.35 21.28 -6.27
N ARG A 415 25.51 21.59 -4.97
CA ARG A 415 26.77 21.30 -4.25
C ARG A 415 26.88 19.91 -3.63
N LEU A 416 25.80 19.16 -3.49
CA LEU A 416 25.83 17.78 -3.04
C LEU A 416 24.89 16.94 -3.90
N LEU A 417 25.46 15.95 -4.61
CA LEU A 417 24.66 15.01 -5.40
C LEU A 417 23.75 14.19 -4.50
N ARG A 418 22.46 14.11 -4.84
CA ARG A 418 21.43 13.33 -4.11
C ARG A 418 21.85 11.89 -3.81
N MET A 419 22.54 11.23 -4.74
CA MET A 419 23.09 9.88 -4.55
C MET A 419 23.94 9.74 -3.28
N ASN A 420 24.61 10.82 -2.87
CA ASN A 420 25.51 10.82 -1.72
C ASN A 420 24.78 11.05 -0.39
N PHE A 421 23.53 11.58 -0.37
CA PHE A 421 22.85 11.90 0.90
C PHE A 421 22.72 10.66 1.79
N GLY A 422 22.37 9.50 1.20
CA GLY A 422 22.29 8.23 1.92
C GLY A 422 23.61 7.83 2.59
N SER A 423 24.74 8.02 1.89
CA SER A 423 26.07 7.78 2.45
C SER A 423 26.39 8.74 3.61
N VAL A 424 26.03 10.02 3.49
CA VAL A 424 26.26 11.02 4.55
C VAL A 424 25.39 10.75 5.78
N PHE A 425 24.13 10.33 5.61
CA PHE A 425 23.29 9.86 6.72
C PHE A 425 23.92 8.65 7.43
N THR A 426 24.45 7.66 6.70
CA THR A 426 25.18 6.52 7.30
C THR A 426 26.45 6.98 8.04
N CYS A 427 27.17 7.97 7.52
CA CYS A 427 28.32 8.57 8.20
C CYS A 427 27.93 9.29 9.51
N ILE A 428 26.78 9.98 9.56
CA ILE A 428 26.24 10.56 10.79
C ILE A 428 25.88 9.46 11.79
N ALA A 429 25.18 8.41 11.35
CA ALA A 429 24.84 7.27 12.21
C ALA A 429 26.09 6.64 12.84
N SER A 430 27.16 6.44 12.05
CA SER A 430 28.45 5.95 12.53
C SER A 430 29.11 6.93 13.52
N ALA A 431 29.10 8.23 13.23
CA ALA A 431 29.67 9.25 14.12
C ALA A 431 28.91 9.38 15.46
N LEU A 432 27.59 9.21 15.46
CA LEU A 432 26.76 9.19 16.68
C LEU A 432 27.02 7.96 17.54
N ASN A 433 27.23 6.78 16.93
CA ASN A 433 27.68 5.59 17.67
C ASN A 433 29.09 5.80 18.26
N GLY A 434 30.00 6.42 17.51
CA GLY A 434 31.31 6.82 18.01
C GLY A 434 31.23 7.82 19.19
N PHE A 435 30.27 8.75 19.15
CA PHE A 435 30.00 9.69 20.25
C PHE A 435 29.59 8.94 21.53
N HIS A 436 28.69 7.96 21.42
CA HIS A 436 28.26 7.16 22.56
C HIS A 436 29.42 6.38 23.21
N GLU A 437 30.24 5.68 22.41
CA GLU A 437 31.38 4.92 22.95
C GLU A 437 32.43 5.82 23.59
N VAL A 438 32.71 7.01 23.05
CA VAL A 438 33.62 7.96 23.69
C VAL A 438 33.05 8.55 24.98
N MET A 439 31.74 8.83 25.06
CA MET A 439 31.13 9.28 26.32
C MET A 439 31.20 8.20 27.41
N LYS A 440 31.04 6.93 27.02
CA LYS A 440 31.17 5.76 27.90
C LYS A 440 32.61 5.57 28.39
N ASP A 441 33.61 5.74 27.53
CA ASP A 441 35.03 5.78 27.91
C ASP A 441 35.29 6.92 28.92
N ILE A 442 34.84 8.14 28.63
CA ILE A 442 34.99 9.30 29.53
C ILE A 442 34.32 9.04 30.89
N SER A 443 33.08 8.54 30.91
CA SER A 443 32.36 8.24 32.15
C SER A 443 33.07 7.17 32.98
N LYS A 444 33.67 6.17 32.33
CA LYS A 444 34.45 5.10 32.97
C LYS A 444 35.79 5.61 33.51
N HIS A 445 36.56 6.36 32.74
CA HIS A 445 37.87 6.86 33.19
C HIS A 445 37.72 7.97 34.24
N PHE A 446 36.68 8.81 34.15
CA PHE A 446 36.38 9.82 35.16
C PHE A 446 35.86 9.23 36.48
N SER A 447 35.03 8.17 36.45
CA SER A 447 34.60 7.49 37.69
C SER A 447 35.77 6.86 38.45
N GLN A 448 36.66 6.19 37.73
CA GLN A 448 37.88 5.62 38.33
C GLN A 448 38.86 6.69 38.82
N LYS A 449 38.91 7.86 38.16
CA LYS A 449 39.64 9.03 38.64
C LYS A 449 39.03 9.58 39.93
N ALA A 450 37.72 9.82 39.94
CA ALA A 450 37.01 10.37 41.10
C ALA A 450 37.18 9.48 42.34
N THR A 451 37.08 8.15 42.21
CA THR A 451 37.34 7.25 43.35
C THR A 451 38.74 7.39 43.92
N LEU A 452 39.77 7.47 43.05
CA LEU A 452 41.16 7.68 43.47
C LEU A 452 41.40 9.08 44.06
N GLU A 453 40.64 10.09 43.65
CA GLU A 453 40.68 11.44 44.23
C GLU A 453 40.01 11.50 45.60
N HIS A 454 38.93 10.74 45.80
CA HIS A 454 38.21 10.68 47.09
C HIS A 454 39.03 9.94 48.16
N GLU A 455 39.97 9.09 47.76
CA GLU A 455 40.94 8.41 48.64
C GLU A 455 42.13 9.33 49.06
N LEU A 456 42.27 10.53 48.49
CA LEU A 456 43.35 11.45 48.85
C LEU A 456 43.11 12.11 50.23
N PRO A 457 44.14 12.27 51.09
CA PRO A 457 44.00 12.92 52.40
C PRO A 457 43.51 14.37 52.38
N ILE A 458 43.52 15.02 51.20
CA ILE A 458 43.13 16.43 51.00
C ILE A 458 41.78 16.52 50.24
N ALA A 459 41.06 15.41 50.07
CA ALA A 459 39.75 15.39 49.43
C ALA A 459 38.72 16.22 50.23
N THR A 460 38.33 17.38 49.70
CA THR A 460 37.31 18.22 50.34
C THR A 460 35.91 17.72 49.99
N GLN A 461 34.93 17.92 50.89
CA GLN A 461 33.53 17.59 50.60
C GLN A 461 33.00 18.33 49.36
N LYS A 462 33.51 19.55 49.11
CA LYS A 462 33.24 20.36 47.91
C LYS A 462 33.72 19.63 46.64
N LEU A 463 34.94 19.09 46.63
CA LEU A 463 35.47 18.27 45.53
C LEU A 463 34.63 17.01 45.29
N ILE A 464 34.32 16.26 46.35
CA ILE A 464 33.51 15.02 46.27
C ILE A 464 32.16 15.32 45.62
N THR A 465 31.44 16.31 46.14
CA THR A 465 30.12 16.70 45.61
C THR A 465 30.20 17.21 44.16
N THR A 466 31.24 17.96 43.78
CA THR A 466 31.42 18.39 42.38
C THR A 466 31.77 17.22 41.45
N ASN A 467 32.61 16.28 41.89
CA ASN A 467 32.91 15.04 41.15
C ASN A 467 31.65 14.20 40.93
N ASP A 468 30.78 14.05 41.95
CA ASP A 468 29.49 13.37 41.83
C ASP A 468 28.54 14.07 40.85
N CYS A 469 28.50 15.40 40.83
CA CYS A 469 27.74 16.20 39.86
C CYS A 469 28.26 16.02 38.41
N ILE A 470 29.58 15.96 38.21
CA ILE A 470 30.18 15.64 36.90
C ILE A 470 29.82 14.21 36.51
N LEU A 471 29.93 13.24 37.42
CA LEU A 471 29.60 11.84 37.16
C LEU A 471 28.14 11.66 36.75
N SER A 472 27.21 12.27 37.48
CA SER A 472 25.79 12.30 37.13
C SER A 472 25.57 12.87 35.72
N SER A 473 26.27 13.96 35.37
CA SER A 473 26.21 14.58 34.04
C SER A 473 26.81 13.68 32.94
N LEU A 474 27.92 13.00 33.21
CA LEU A 474 28.56 12.06 32.28
C LEU A 474 27.73 10.80 32.04
N VAL A 475 27.07 10.26 33.07
CA VAL A 475 26.13 9.14 32.94
C VAL A 475 24.89 9.58 32.15
N ALA A 476 24.36 10.77 32.41
CA ALA A 476 23.24 11.33 31.65
C ALA A 476 23.61 11.56 30.17
N LEU A 477 24.80 12.09 29.87
CA LEU A 477 25.34 12.22 28.51
C LEU A 477 25.52 10.86 27.83
N THR A 478 26.07 9.87 28.53
CA THR A 478 26.26 8.51 27.98
C THR A 478 24.92 7.87 27.62
N ASN A 479 23.91 8.01 28.47
CA ASN A 479 22.55 7.53 28.20
C ASN A 479 21.87 8.32 27.06
N GLY A 480 22.00 9.65 27.04
CA GLY A 480 21.44 10.51 25.99
C GLY A 480 22.04 10.22 24.61
N THR A 481 23.37 10.13 24.52
CA THR A 481 24.07 9.77 23.27
C THR A 481 23.73 8.37 22.78
N GLY A 482 23.54 7.40 23.69
CA GLY A 482 23.07 6.05 23.34
C GLY A 482 21.66 6.05 22.76
N LYS A 483 20.73 6.81 23.36
CA LYS A 483 19.39 7.03 22.80
C LYS A 483 19.45 7.65 21.40
N ILE A 484 20.26 8.70 21.21
CA ILE A 484 20.43 9.39 19.92
C ILE A 484 20.98 8.43 18.85
N ALA A 485 22.04 7.69 19.16
CA ALA A 485 22.66 6.74 18.23
C ALA A 485 21.68 5.62 17.82
N SER A 486 20.95 5.04 18.78
CA SER A 486 19.92 4.04 18.54
C SER A 486 18.75 4.59 17.71
N PHE A 487 18.23 5.77 18.07
CA PHE A 487 17.16 6.45 17.32
C PHE A 487 17.55 6.70 15.86
N PHE A 488 18.76 7.22 15.63
CA PHE A 488 19.22 7.56 14.28
C PHE A 488 19.50 6.32 13.45
N GLY A 489 20.09 5.28 14.05
CA GLY A 489 20.30 3.98 13.40
C GLY A 489 19.00 3.28 13.01
N ASN A 490 18.05 3.17 13.93
CA ASN A 490 16.75 2.52 13.71
C ASN A 490 15.87 3.24 12.67
N ASN A 491 16.09 4.54 12.45
CA ASN A 491 15.32 5.34 11.50
C ASN A 491 16.09 5.71 10.22
N LEU A 492 17.30 5.17 10.01
CA LEU A 492 18.17 5.48 8.87
C LEU A 492 17.43 5.35 7.53
N ASP A 493 16.69 4.25 7.33
CA ASP A 493 15.87 4.03 6.12
C ASP A 493 14.82 5.13 5.89
N SER A 494 14.27 5.71 6.96
CA SER A 494 13.29 6.79 6.83
C SER A 494 13.93 8.11 6.37
N PHE A 495 15.21 8.32 6.71
CA PHE A 495 16.00 9.45 6.22
C PHE A 495 16.52 9.22 4.79
N THR A 496 16.89 7.99 4.41
CA THR A 496 17.40 7.69 3.05
C THR A 496 16.28 7.55 2.00
N LEU A 497 15.14 6.95 2.34
CA LEU A 497 13.95 6.90 1.45
C LEU A 497 13.38 8.30 1.17
N SER A 498 13.70 9.29 2.02
CA SER A 498 13.14 10.65 1.97
C SER A 498 13.46 11.40 0.66
N LEU A 499 14.51 10.99 -0.05
CA LEU A 499 14.96 11.60 -1.29
C LEU A 499 14.01 11.46 -2.48
N SER A 500 13.14 10.46 -2.49
CA SER A 500 12.30 10.15 -3.66
C SER A 500 10.99 10.96 -3.66
N TYR A 501 11.06 12.19 -4.17
CA TYR A 501 9.88 12.96 -4.58
C TYR A 501 9.66 12.79 -6.10
N GLY A 502 8.98 11.70 -6.45
CA GLY A 502 8.61 11.35 -7.82
C GLY A 502 7.66 10.14 -7.84
N PRO A 503 7.04 9.83 -9.00
CA PRO A 503 6.32 8.58 -9.17
C PRO A 503 7.30 7.41 -8.96
N LYS A 504 6.85 6.37 -8.24
CA LYS A 504 7.66 5.14 -8.06
C LYS A 504 7.99 4.57 -9.45
N GLY A 505 9.27 4.31 -9.70
CA GLY A 505 9.76 3.80 -11.00
C GLY A 505 10.27 4.87 -11.99
N GLY A 506 10.02 6.17 -11.75
CA GLY A 506 10.50 7.24 -12.62
C GLY A 506 11.95 7.67 -12.35
N MET A 507 12.83 7.59 -13.35
CA MET A 507 14.17 8.23 -13.32
C MET A 507 14.10 9.78 -13.39
N ALA A 508 13.00 10.34 -13.90
CA ALA A 508 12.82 11.79 -14.03
C ALA A 508 12.27 12.39 -12.72
N PHE A 509 13.04 13.30 -12.13
CA PHE A 509 12.80 13.85 -10.80
C PHE A 509 11.97 15.15 -10.84
N ILE A 510 11.03 15.33 -9.91
CA ILE A 510 10.24 16.57 -9.79
C ILE A 510 10.98 17.52 -8.83
N ASP A 511 11.25 18.75 -9.26
CA ASP A 511 11.97 19.73 -8.45
C ASP A 511 11.27 19.99 -7.09
N PRO A 512 11.93 19.76 -5.93
CA PRO A 512 11.33 19.98 -4.60
C PRO A 512 10.91 21.43 -4.35
N LEU A 513 11.54 22.41 -5.01
CA LEU A 513 11.18 23.83 -4.86
C LEU A 513 9.85 24.11 -5.57
N SER A 514 9.67 23.64 -6.81
CA SER A 514 8.37 23.67 -7.50
C SER A 514 7.24 23.02 -6.69
N ALA A 515 7.58 21.95 -5.96
CA ALA A 515 6.68 21.19 -5.11
C ALA A 515 6.20 22.01 -3.90
N GLU A 516 7.12 22.69 -3.20
CA GLU A 516 6.80 23.58 -2.08
C GLU A 516 6.02 24.82 -2.54
N CYS A 517 6.38 25.42 -3.68
CA CYS A 517 5.60 26.51 -4.29
C CYS A 517 4.14 26.11 -4.53
N MET A 518 3.88 24.90 -5.04
CA MET A 518 2.52 24.38 -5.24
C MET A 518 1.74 24.24 -3.93
N LEU A 519 2.37 23.80 -2.83
CA LEU A 519 1.71 23.75 -1.52
C LEU A 519 1.45 25.15 -0.95
N GLN A 520 2.34 26.12 -1.17
CA GLN A 520 2.09 27.51 -0.81
C GLN A 520 0.91 28.11 -1.59
N TYR A 521 0.79 27.84 -2.89
CA TYR A 521 -0.39 28.26 -3.67
C TYR A 521 -1.67 27.57 -3.20
N LYS A 522 -1.62 26.27 -2.85
CA LYS A 522 -2.75 25.56 -2.22
C LYS A 522 -3.16 26.20 -0.88
N LYS A 523 -2.21 26.57 -0.02
CA LYS A 523 -2.47 27.30 1.24
C LYS A 523 -3.11 28.66 0.97
N LYS A 524 -2.58 29.45 0.03
CA LYS A 524 -3.14 30.75 -0.38
C LYS A 524 -4.58 30.61 -0.91
N ALA A 525 -4.83 29.63 -1.78
CA ALA A 525 -6.17 29.35 -2.30
C ALA A 525 -7.15 28.90 -1.19
N ALA A 526 -6.72 28.03 -0.27
CA ALA A 526 -7.53 27.61 0.87
C ALA A 526 -7.86 28.78 1.82
N ALA A 527 -6.89 29.68 2.07
CA ALA A 527 -7.10 30.89 2.86
C ALA A 527 -8.08 31.86 2.18
N TYR A 528 -7.97 32.03 0.85
CA TYR A 528 -8.92 32.84 0.07
C TYR A 528 -10.35 32.26 0.11
N ILE A 529 -10.51 30.95 -0.08
CA ILE A 529 -11.83 30.29 0.05
C ILE A 529 -12.37 30.39 1.49
N LYS A 530 -11.50 30.33 2.52
CA LYS A 530 -11.91 30.55 3.92
C LYS A 530 -12.36 31.99 4.16
N LEU A 531 -11.71 32.98 3.52
CA LEU A 531 -12.10 34.38 3.59
C LEU A 531 -13.48 34.61 2.92
N LEU A 532 -13.71 34.05 1.73
CA LEU A 532 -15.00 34.10 1.03
C LEU A 532 -16.15 33.42 1.80
N LYS A 533 -15.83 32.40 2.62
CA LYS A 533 -16.80 31.71 3.49
C LYS A 533 -17.02 32.40 4.84
N LYS A 534 -16.28 33.47 5.16
CA LYS A 534 -16.56 34.25 6.37
C LYS A 534 -17.87 35.01 6.14
N PRO A 535 -18.88 34.88 7.02
CA PRO A 535 -20.06 35.73 6.91
C PRO A 535 -19.61 37.19 6.96
N CYS A 536 -20.19 38.03 6.09
CA CYS A 536 -19.99 39.47 6.21
C CYS A 536 -20.46 39.89 7.61
N PRO A 537 -19.70 40.74 8.33
CA PRO A 537 -20.21 41.34 9.56
C PRO A 537 -21.50 42.09 9.25
N ASP A 538 -22.42 42.14 10.21
CA ASP A 538 -23.70 42.84 10.05
C ASP A 538 -23.44 44.31 9.69
N SER A 539 -23.68 44.64 8.42
CA SER A 539 -23.55 46.02 7.94
C SER A 539 -24.73 46.81 8.45
N VAL A 540 -24.47 47.96 9.05
CA VAL A 540 -25.51 48.96 9.35
C VAL A 540 -26.29 49.23 8.06
N PRO A 541 -27.64 49.12 8.06
CA PRO A 541 -28.46 49.44 6.90
C PRO A 541 -28.16 50.84 6.38
N TYR A 542 -28.19 51.02 5.05
CA TYR A 542 -27.77 52.27 4.40
C TYR A 542 -28.54 53.51 4.92
N GLU A 543 -29.82 53.36 5.24
CA GLU A 543 -30.66 54.42 5.81
C GLU A 543 -30.18 54.85 7.21
N GLU A 544 -29.82 53.88 8.05
CA GLU A 544 -29.30 54.11 9.41
C GLU A 544 -27.87 54.68 9.37
N ALA A 545 -27.04 54.27 8.40
CA ALA A 545 -25.75 54.90 8.15
C ALA A 545 -25.89 56.37 7.70
N LEU A 546 -26.89 56.70 6.87
CA LEU A 546 -27.21 58.08 6.49
C LEU A 546 -27.81 58.91 7.64
N ALA A 547 -28.55 58.30 8.56
CA ALA A 547 -29.02 58.95 9.78
C ALA A 547 -27.84 59.27 10.71
N ASN A 548 -27.00 58.27 10.99
CA ASN A 548 -25.80 58.41 11.81
C ASN A 548 -24.83 59.47 11.25
N ARG A 549 -24.64 59.52 9.93
CA ARG A 549 -23.83 60.58 9.28
C ARG A 549 -24.41 61.98 9.50
N ARG A 550 -25.74 62.16 9.42
CA ARG A 550 -26.39 63.44 9.68
C ARG A 550 -26.25 63.87 11.15
N VAL A 551 -26.46 62.95 12.09
CA VAL A 551 -26.26 63.21 13.52
C VAL A 551 -24.80 63.58 13.83
N LEU A 552 -23.84 62.86 13.26
CA LEU A 552 -22.41 63.17 13.41
C LEU A 552 -22.06 64.55 12.87
N LEU A 553 -22.54 64.91 11.67
CA LEU A 553 -22.30 66.24 11.09
C LEU A 553 -22.87 67.36 11.98
N SER A 554 -24.13 67.25 12.43
CA SER A 554 -24.70 68.23 13.36
C SER A 554 -23.97 68.30 14.71
N SER A 555 -23.41 67.19 15.18
CA SER A 555 -22.60 67.12 16.40
C SER A 555 -21.23 67.77 16.21
N THR A 556 -20.61 67.61 15.03
CA THR A 556 -19.36 68.31 14.71
C THR A 556 -19.56 69.81 14.51
N GLU A 557 -20.62 70.23 13.80
CA GLU A 557 -20.95 71.64 13.58
C GLU A 557 -21.27 72.36 14.90
N SER A 558 -22.07 71.75 15.78
CA SER A 558 -22.36 72.32 17.11
C SER A 558 -21.13 72.37 18.01
N ARG A 559 -20.25 71.36 17.98
CA ARG A 559 -18.97 71.36 18.71
C ARG A 559 -18.02 72.45 18.19
N GLU A 560 -17.97 72.66 16.89
CA GLU A 560 -17.11 73.68 16.26
C GLU A 560 -17.62 75.10 16.57
N GLY A 561 -18.93 75.33 16.50
CA GLY A 561 -19.55 76.58 16.94
C GLY A 561 -19.29 76.86 18.43
N LEU A 562 -19.38 75.84 19.30
CA LEU A 562 -19.05 75.99 20.72
C LEU A 562 -17.56 76.31 20.93
N ALA A 563 -16.65 75.69 20.16
CA ALA A 563 -15.23 75.97 20.23
C ALA A 563 -14.88 77.40 19.77
N GLN A 564 -15.52 77.91 18.71
CA GLN A 564 -15.39 79.30 18.27
C GLN A 564 -15.92 80.28 19.34
N GLN A 565 -17.05 79.98 19.98
CA GLN A 565 -17.59 80.80 21.07
C GLN A 565 -16.66 80.82 22.29
N VAL A 566 -16.04 79.69 22.65
CA VAL A 566 -15.01 79.62 23.70
C VAL A 566 -13.79 80.45 23.32
N GLN A 567 -13.28 80.31 22.09
CA GLN A 567 -12.12 81.08 21.60
C GLN A 567 -12.37 82.60 21.66
N GLN A 568 -13.52 83.06 21.17
CA GLN A 568 -13.92 84.48 21.27
C GLN A 568 -14.03 84.95 22.73
N SER A 569 -14.51 84.09 23.64
CA SER A 569 -14.57 84.43 25.07
C SER A 569 -13.18 84.57 25.71
N LEU A 570 -12.23 83.70 25.34
CA LEU A 570 -10.84 83.73 25.80
C LEU A 570 -10.10 84.96 25.26
N GLU A 571 -10.27 85.30 23.99
CA GLU A 571 -9.70 86.53 23.39
C GLU A 571 -10.26 87.80 24.05
N LYS A 572 -11.55 87.80 24.41
CA LYS A 572 -12.15 88.92 25.16
C LYS A 572 -11.60 89.03 26.58
N ILE A 573 -11.36 87.90 27.26
CA ILE A 573 -10.72 87.88 28.58
C ILE A 573 -9.29 88.40 28.47
N ALA A 574 -8.49 87.92 27.51
CA ALA A 574 -7.11 88.36 27.30
C ALA A 574 -7.00 89.89 27.04
N LYS A 575 -7.92 90.46 26.25
CA LYS A 575 -8.01 91.91 26.05
C LYS A 575 -8.32 92.68 27.34
N LEU A 576 -9.27 92.19 28.15
CA LEU A 576 -9.59 92.79 29.44
C LEU A 576 -8.45 92.64 30.47
N GLU A 577 -7.66 91.56 30.38
CA GLU A 577 -6.44 91.40 31.19
C GLU A 577 -5.35 92.37 30.76
N GLN A 578 -5.14 92.57 29.45
CA GLN A 578 -4.22 93.57 28.92
C GLN A 578 -4.63 95.01 29.30
N GLU A 579 -5.92 95.34 29.24
CA GLU A 579 -6.46 96.63 29.70
C GLU A 579 -6.24 96.80 31.22
N LYS A 580 -6.49 95.77 32.02
CA LYS A 580 -6.22 95.78 33.47
C LYS A 580 -4.74 96.01 33.77
N GLU A 581 -3.83 95.38 33.03
CA GLU A 581 -2.39 95.62 33.17
C GLU A 581 -1.99 97.04 32.75
N HIS A 582 -2.54 97.55 31.64
CA HIS A 582 -2.34 98.94 31.20
C HIS A 582 -2.74 99.93 32.30
N TRP A 583 -3.97 99.83 32.81
CA TRP A 583 -4.46 100.70 33.89
C TRP A 583 -3.67 100.54 35.20
N MET A 584 -3.17 99.34 35.50
CA MET A 584 -2.29 99.11 36.65
C MET A 584 -0.94 99.83 36.49
N LEU A 585 -0.33 99.76 35.31
CA LEU A 585 0.91 100.46 34.99
C LEU A 585 0.72 101.98 34.98
N GLU A 586 -0.40 102.48 34.45
CA GLU A 586 -0.72 103.91 34.44
C GLU A 586 -0.99 104.45 35.85
N ALA A 587 -1.64 103.67 36.72
CA ALA A 587 -1.79 103.99 38.14
C ALA A 587 -0.42 104.01 38.87
N GLN A 588 0.47 103.05 38.59
CA GLN A 588 1.83 103.04 39.14
C GLN A 588 2.66 104.23 38.65
N LEU A 589 2.60 104.58 37.36
CA LEU A 589 3.26 105.76 36.79
C LEU A 589 2.73 107.05 37.42
N SER A 590 1.42 107.15 37.65
CA SER A 590 0.79 108.29 38.33
C SER A 590 1.24 108.40 39.79
N LYS A 591 1.37 107.27 40.50
CA LYS A 591 1.96 107.23 41.84
C LYS A 591 3.42 107.69 41.85
N ILE A 592 4.24 107.24 40.89
CA ILE A 592 5.64 107.67 40.76
C ILE A 592 5.74 109.16 40.41
N ARG A 593 4.83 109.71 39.60
CA ARG A 593 4.75 111.15 39.32
C ARG A 593 4.45 111.94 40.61
N LEU A 594 3.46 111.52 41.39
CA LEU A 594 3.15 112.10 42.70
C LEU A 594 4.33 112.00 43.70
N GLU A 595 5.02 110.87 43.77
CA GLU A 595 6.22 110.71 44.60
C GLU A 595 7.37 111.61 44.13
N LYS A 596 7.52 111.85 42.82
CA LYS A 596 8.50 112.79 42.27
C LYS A 596 8.13 114.25 42.54
N GLU A 597 6.85 114.62 42.50
CA GLU A 597 6.40 115.95 42.94
C GLU A 597 6.61 116.15 44.43
N ASN A 598 6.24 115.17 45.27
CA ASN A 598 6.50 115.22 46.71
C ASN A 598 8.01 115.38 47.03
N LYS A 599 8.89 114.72 46.26
CA LYS A 599 10.35 114.93 46.37
C LYS A 599 10.79 116.33 45.93
N LYS A 600 10.24 116.87 44.83
CA LYS A 600 10.47 118.28 44.42
C LYS A 600 9.96 119.31 45.44
N ILE A 601 8.89 118.98 46.16
CA ILE A 601 8.34 119.80 47.27
C ILE A 601 9.27 119.73 48.50
N SER A 602 9.95 118.59 48.72
CA SER A 602 10.92 118.41 49.81
C SER A 602 12.26 119.16 49.61
N GLU A 603 12.61 119.57 48.38
CA GLU A 603 13.88 120.24 48.05
C GLU A 603 13.76 121.75 47.78
N LYS A 604 12.65 122.40 48.20
CA LYS A 604 12.53 123.88 48.21
C LYS A 604 12.28 124.42 49.62
N PRO A 605 13.04 125.43 50.08
CA PRO A 605 12.84 126.01 51.40
C PRO A 605 11.61 126.93 51.45
N LYS A 606 10.68 126.58 52.34
CA LYS A 606 9.70 127.42 53.04
C LYS A 606 8.68 128.25 52.22
N ASN A 607 7.42 127.81 52.38
CA ASN A 607 6.14 128.54 52.26
C ASN A 607 5.57 128.71 50.83
N SER A 608 4.38 128.21 50.49
CA SER A 608 3.45 127.25 51.15
C SER A 608 2.58 126.57 50.05
N VAL A 609 2.42 125.25 50.01
CA VAL A 609 1.28 124.46 50.56
C VAL A 609 -0.10 125.09 50.22
N GLY A 610 -1.06 124.40 49.56
CA GLY A 610 -1.08 123.01 49.07
C GLY A 610 -2.31 122.68 48.19
N SER A 611 -2.34 121.45 47.66
CA SER A 611 -3.10 120.96 46.48
C SER A 611 -4.64 120.89 46.50
N GLN A 612 -5.20 121.10 45.29
CA GLN A 612 -6.22 120.30 44.54
C GLN A 612 -7.46 119.69 45.23
N LEU A 613 -8.61 119.89 44.58
CA LEU A 613 -9.70 118.90 44.37
C LEU A 613 -10.49 119.30 43.10
N ILE A 614 -10.68 118.36 42.15
CA ILE A 614 -11.88 118.11 41.30
C ILE A 614 -12.41 119.31 40.46
N GLU A 615 -12.55 119.28 39.12
CA GLU A 615 -12.55 118.23 38.07
C GLU A 615 -12.21 118.92 36.69
N ALA A 616 -12.21 118.36 35.47
CA ALA A 616 -12.57 117.05 34.92
C ALA A 616 -11.80 116.72 33.59
N THR A 617 -12.15 115.56 33.01
CA THR A 617 -12.21 115.13 31.58
C THR A 617 -11.70 116.07 30.48
N THR A 618 -10.99 115.70 29.40
CA THR A 618 -10.32 114.50 28.81
C THR A 618 -9.87 114.99 27.39
N GLU A 619 -9.04 114.37 26.54
CA GLU A 619 -8.41 113.03 26.50
C GLU A 619 -7.12 113.03 25.62
N ASN A 620 -6.09 112.31 26.10
CA ASN A 620 -5.13 111.42 25.41
C ASN A 620 -4.38 111.75 24.09
N SER A 621 -3.18 111.16 24.02
CA SER A 621 -2.26 111.15 22.87
C SER A 621 -1.51 109.82 22.75
N PHE A 622 -0.99 109.53 21.54
CA PHE A 622 -0.01 108.49 21.18
C PHE A 622 -0.44 107.02 21.00
N VAL A 623 -0.83 106.70 19.76
CA VAL A 623 -0.17 105.77 18.81
C VAL A 623 0.28 104.38 19.34
N LEU A 624 -0.28 103.30 18.75
CA LEU A 624 0.49 102.30 17.96
C LEU A 624 -0.41 101.34 17.13
N ASN A 625 -0.21 101.37 15.80
CA ASN A 625 -0.34 100.28 14.79
C ASN A 625 -1.69 99.62 14.40
N ALA A 626 -1.68 99.08 13.16
CA ALA A 626 -2.75 98.39 12.40
C ALA A 626 -3.99 99.26 12.14
N VAL A 627 -4.09 100.07 11.06
CA VAL A 627 -3.90 99.78 9.62
C VAL A 627 -4.82 98.66 9.12
N GLU A 628 -6.03 99.03 8.72
CA GLU A 628 -6.74 98.47 7.55
C GLU A 628 -7.98 99.33 7.26
N GLN A 629 -7.96 100.11 6.18
CA GLN A 629 -9.19 100.45 5.46
C GLN A 629 -8.89 100.82 4.01
N GLU A 630 -9.26 99.88 3.13
CA GLU A 630 -9.80 100.06 1.78
C GLU A 630 -9.32 101.25 0.94
N LYS A 631 -8.54 100.93 -0.09
CA LYS A 631 -8.64 101.63 -1.37
C LYS A 631 -9.08 100.67 -2.47
N ASP A 632 -10.21 101.03 -3.05
CA ASP A 632 -10.73 100.57 -4.33
C ASP A 632 -9.75 100.93 -5.47
N ASP A 633 -9.37 99.94 -6.27
CA ASP A 633 -9.13 100.12 -7.71
C ASP A 633 -9.29 98.76 -8.41
N GLY A 634 -9.85 98.77 -9.62
CA GLY A 634 -10.22 97.55 -10.33
C GLY A 634 -9.82 97.59 -11.81
N THR A 635 -9.35 96.46 -12.34
CA THR A 635 -9.32 96.12 -13.78
C THR A 635 -9.05 94.60 -13.88
N GLU A 636 -9.93 93.83 -14.53
CA GLU A 636 -9.75 93.33 -15.91
C GLU A 636 -8.48 92.44 -16.12
N LYS A 637 -8.50 91.30 -16.83
CA LYS A 637 -9.44 90.86 -17.90
C LYS A 637 -9.29 89.37 -18.25
N ALA A 638 -10.35 88.83 -18.86
CA ALA A 638 -10.35 87.86 -19.97
C ALA A 638 -9.64 86.48 -19.82
N LEU A 639 -10.46 85.48 -19.51
CA LEU A 639 -10.27 84.09 -19.95
C LEU A 639 -10.46 83.98 -21.49
N ARG A 640 -9.56 83.30 -22.20
CA ARG A 640 -9.79 82.75 -23.56
C ARG A 640 -9.01 81.45 -23.76
N GLU A 641 -9.70 80.44 -24.31
CA GLU A 641 -9.08 79.26 -24.93
C GLU A 641 -8.35 79.66 -26.23
N PRO A 642 -7.44 78.82 -26.77
CA PRO A 642 -7.93 77.78 -27.69
C PRO A 642 -7.20 76.42 -27.64
N VAL A 643 -7.92 75.40 -28.12
CA VAL A 643 -7.42 74.07 -28.48
C VAL A 643 -6.88 74.05 -29.91
N GLN A 644 -5.75 73.38 -30.15
CA GLN A 644 -5.35 72.60 -31.36
C GLN A 644 -3.83 72.31 -31.26
N SER A 645 -3.19 71.26 -31.78
CA SER A 645 -3.52 69.91 -32.27
C SER A 645 -2.22 69.37 -32.90
N THR A 646 -2.07 68.04 -33.03
CA THR A 646 -1.15 67.33 -33.96
C THR A 646 0.39 67.45 -33.87
N SER A 647 0.99 66.44 -33.24
CA SER A 647 1.81 65.37 -33.90
C SER A 647 3.29 65.53 -34.32
N LEU A 648 4.04 64.45 -34.03
CA LEU A 648 5.27 63.91 -34.66
C LEU A 648 6.68 64.57 -34.46
N VAL A 649 7.51 63.86 -33.68
CA VAL A 649 8.99 63.65 -33.80
C VAL A 649 9.95 64.85 -33.64
N GLY A 650 10.60 64.91 -32.47
CA GLY A 650 12.07 64.99 -32.32
C GLY A 650 12.77 66.37 -32.24
N MET A 651 13.45 66.65 -31.11
CA MET A 651 14.92 66.93 -31.01
C MET A 651 15.33 67.40 -29.60
N LEU A 652 16.62 67.19 -29.26
CA LEU A 652 17.32 67.85 -28.14
C LEU A 652 17.78 69.26 -28.53
N THR A 653 17.71 70.23 -27.62
CA THR A 653 18.85 71.08 -27.13
C THR A 653 18.35 72.01 -26.01
N VAL A 654 18.89 71.95 -24.78
CA VAL A 654 20.06 72.71 -24.24
C VAL A 654 19.74 74.17 -23.83
N THR A 655 19.63 74.35 -22.51
CA THR A 655 19.91 75.52 -21.64
C THR A 655 19.95 76.95 -22.21
N THR A 656 19.13 77.81 -21.60
CA THR A 656 19.55 79.15 -21.10
C THR A 656 18.98 79.34 -19.70
N GLY A 657 19.77 79.90 -18.78
CA GLY A 657 19.42 79.93 -17.35
C GLY A 657 18.72 81.21 -16.87
N ASN A 658 18.28 81.13 -15.62
CA ASN A 658 17.96 82.22 -14.69
C ASN A 658 16.88 83.24 -15.09
N GLU A 659 15.63 82.91 -14.78
CA GLU A 659 14.79 83.80 -13.95
C GLU A 659 14.14 82.98 -12.83
N GLU A 660 14.05 83.54 -11.63
CA GLU A 660 13.47 82.89 -10.45
C GLU A 660 11.93 82.97 -10.51
N VAL A 661 11.30 81.87 -10.90
CA VAL A 661 9.84 81.68 -10.92
C VAL A 661 9.49 80.59 -9.88
N PRO A 662 8.45 80.76 -9.04
CA PRO A 662 8.33 80.02 -7.79
C PRO A 662 8.22 78.49 -7.97
N GLU A 663 9.24 77.76 -7.49
CA GLU A 663 9.31 76.29 -7.51
C GLU A 663 8.04 75.61 -6.93
N ALA A 664 7.33 76.29 -6.02
CA ALA A 664 6.12 75.80 -5.38
C ALA A 664 5.02 75.42 -6.38
N ASP A 665 4.68 76.29 -7.33
CA ASP A 665 3.58 76.06 -8.28
C ASP A 665 3.93 74.94 -9.26
N THR A 666 5.16 74.95 -9.80
CA THR A 666 5.67 73.86 -10.65
C THR A 666 5.72 72.50 -9.94
N ARG A 667 5.99 72.49 -8.63
CA ARG A 667 5.99 71.27 -7.82
C ARG A 667 4.57 70.77 -7.57
N GLU A 668 3.63 71.66 -7.26
CA GLU A 668 2.23 71.30 -7.10
C GLU A 668 1.61 70.76 -8.39
N ASP A 669 1.94 71.35 -9.55
CA ASP A 669 1.44 70.87 -10.83
C ASP A 669 2.07 69.54 -11.23
N LEU A 670 3.36 69.29 -10.92
CA LEU A 670 3.95 67.95 -11.03
C LEU A 670 3.21 66.92 -10.17
N ILE A 671 2.86 67.29 -8.94
CA ILE A 671 2.13 66.42 -7.99
C ILE A 671 0.71 66.15 -8.49
N LYS A 672 -0.02 67.17 -8.96
CA LYS A 672 -1.35 67.03 -9.57
C LYS A 672 -1.29 66.13 -10.80
N ASN A 673 -0.32 66.34 -11.70
CA ASN A 673 -0.14 65.52 -12.89
C ASN A 673 0.20 64.06 -12.57
N HIS A 674 1.06 63.81 -11.58
CA HIS A 674 1.36 62.46 -11.12
C HIS A 674 0.12 61.76 -10.53
N TYR A 675 -0.65 62.44 -9.68
CA TYR A 675 -1.87 61.85 -9.13
C TYR A 675 -2.98 61.69 -10.17
N MET A 676 -3.15 62.61 -11.12
CA MET A 676 -4.08 62.45 -12.24
C MET A 676 -3.69 61.27 -13.14
N ALA A 677 -2.41 61.14 -13.50
CA ALA A 677 -1.92 59.98 -14.26
C ALA A 677 -2.18 58.67 -13.50
N ARG A 678 -1.95 58.65 -12.18
CA ARG A 678 -2.22 57.49 -11.33
C ARG A 678 -3.71 57.18 -11.20
N ILE A 679 -4.58 58.19 -11.14
CA ILE A 679 -6.04 58.02 -11.16
C ILE A 679 -6.47 57.41 -12.49
N ILE A 680 -5.99 57.91 -13.63
CA ILE A 680 -6.29 57.38 -14.97
C ILE A 680 -5.83 55.92 -15.09
N GLU A 681 -4.61 55.59 -14.63
CA GLU A 681 -4.07 54.23 -14.62
C GLU A 681 -4.95 53.29 -13.76
N LEU A 682 -5.31 53.70 -12.54
CA LEU A 682 -6.18 52.94 -11.66
C LEU A 682 -7.60 52.77 -12.22
N THR A 683 -8.16 53.80 -12.86
CA THR A 683 -9.46 53.72 -13.55
C THR A 683 -9.40 52.73 -14.72
N SER A 684 -8.33 52.74 -15.51
CA SER A 684 -8.12 51.77 -16.60
C SER A 684 -7.99 50.34 -16.07
N GLN A 685 -7.23 50.14 -14.98
CA GLN A 685 -7.12 48.83 -14.31
C GLN A 685 -8.46 48.36 -13.74
N LEU A 686 -9.27 49.25 -13.17
CA LEU A 686 -10.62 48.95 -12.67
C LEU A 686 -11.55 48.50 -13.81
N GLN A 687 -11.60 49.26 -14.91
CA GLN A 687 -12.41 48.92 -16.10
C GLN A 687 -12.00 47.58 -16.70
N LEU A 688 -10.69 47.28 -16.76
CA LEU A 688 -10.17 46.02 -17.27
C LEU A 688 -10.44 44.85 -16.32
N ALA A 689 -10.47 45.08 -15.01
CA ALA A 689 -10.88 44.08 -14.03
C ALA A 689 -12.39 43.77 -14.12
N ASP A 690 -13.22 44.81 -14.28
CA ASP A 690 -14.67 44.66 -14.41
C ASP A 690 -15.06 43.96 -15.74
N SER A 691 -14.41 44.31 -16.86
CA SER A 691 -14.64 43.62 -18.13
C SER A 691 -14.30 42.12 -18.06
N LYS A 692 -13.22 41.75 -17.35
CA LYS A 692 -12.86 40.36 -17.08
C LYS A 692 -13.87 39.66 -16.16
N SER A 693 -14.37 40.35 -15.14
CA SER A 693 -15.43 39.84 -14.26
C SER A 693 -16.70 39.49 -15.06
N VAL A 694 -17.14 40.41 -15.93
CA VAL A 694 -18.29 40.20 -16.83
C VAL A 694 -18.04 39.03 -17.79
N HIS A 695 -16.84 38.92 -18.37
CA HIS A 695 -16.45 37.80 -19.24
C HIS A 695 -16.55 36.44 -18.52
N PHE A 696 -15.88 36.29 -17.37
CA PHE A 696 -15.94 35.05 -16.60
C PHE A 696 -17.35 34.72 -16.12
N HIS A 697 -18.17 35.72 -15.79
CA HIS A 697 -19.58 35.50 -15.44
C HIS A 697 -20.43 35.06 -16.65
N ALA A 698 -20.09 35.49 -17.87
CA ALA A 698 -20.71 34.98 -19.10
C ALA A 698 -20.28 33.53 -19.39
N GLU A 699 -18.99 33.21 -19.26
CA GLU A 699 -18.45 31.85 -19.45
C GLU A 699 -19.03 30.86 -18.44
N CYS A 700 -19.06 31.20 -17.15
CA CYS A 700 -19.69 30.37 -16.12
C CYS A 700 -21.17 30.08 -16.41
N ARG A 701 -21.93 31.07 -16.91
CA ARG A 701 -23.32 30.88 -17.32
C ARG A 701 -23.45 30.01 -18.58
N ALA A 702 -22.54 30.13 -19.54
CA ALA A 702 -22.51 29.26 -20.72
C ALA A 702 -22.14 27.81 -20.37
N LEU A 703 -21.19 27.60 -19.47
CA LEU A 703 -20.80 26.29 -18.95
C LEU A 703 -21.92 25.63 -18.15
N ALA A 704 -22.61 26.36 -17.28
CA ALA A 704 -23.79 25.85 -16.55
C ALA A 704 -24.92 25.40 -17.50
N LYS A 705 -25.17 26.16 -18.58
CA LYS A 705 -26.11 25.74 -19.64
C LYS A 705 -25.65 24.48 -20.38
N ARG A 706 -24.35 24.34 -20.67
CA ARG A 706 -23.81 23.12 -21.29
C ARG A 706 -23.91 21.91 -20.36
N LEU A 707 -23.63 22.09 -19.06
CA LEU A 707 -23.74 21.03 -18.05
C LEU A 707 -25.18 20.50 -17.97
N THR A 708 -26.16 21.38 -17.79
CA THR A 708 -27.58 20.98 -17.68
C THR A 708 -28.14 20.32 -18.94
N LEU A 709 -27.62 20.65 -20.13
CA LEU A 709 -27.94 19.93 -21.37
C LEU A 709 -27.29 18.53 -21.41
N ALA A 710 -26.04 18.40 -20.96
CA ALA A 710 -25.36 17.11 -20.87
C ALA A 710 -26.00 16.17 -19.82
N GLU A 711 -26.47 16.72 -18.70
CA GLU A 711 -27.22 15.99 -17.67
C GLU A 711 -28.52 15.42 -18.23
N LYS A 712 -29.33 16.23 -18.93
CA LYS A 712 -30.55 15.76 -19.61
C LYS A 712 -30.27 14.69 -20.67
N ALA A 713 -29.19 14.84 -21.43
CA ALA A 713 -28.78 13.84 -22.43
C ALA A 713 -28.36 12.51 -21.77
N LYS A 714 -27.67 12.57 -20.63
CA LYS A 714 -27.30 11.42 -19.80
C LYS A 714 -28.54 10.73 -19.22
N GLU A 715 -29.50 11.49 -18.69
CA GLU A 715 -30.76 10.95 -18.17
C GLU A 715 -31.56 10.21 -19.25
N SER A 716 -31.77 10.82 -20.43
CA SER A 716 -32.44 10.17 -21.56
C SER A 716 -31.72 8.89 -22.02
N SER A 717 -30.37 8.89 -21.97
CA SER A 717 -29.58 7.71 -22.31
C SER A 717 -29.70 6.60 -21.26
N LEU A 718 -29.77 6.95 -19.97
CA LEU A 718 -30.02 6.01 -18.87
C LEU A 718 -31.43 5.41 -18.93
N GLU A 719 -32.45 6.19 -19.31
CA GLU A 719 -33.80 5.66 -19.53
C GLU A 719 -33.85 4.68 -20.69
N LYS A 720 -33.22 5.02 -21.84
CA LYS A 720 -33.07 4.09 -22.97
C LYS A 720 -32.36 2.80 -22.56
N MET A 721 -31.28 2.89 -21.79
CA MET A 721 -30.55 1.72 -21.28
C MET A 721 -31.39 0.85 -20.31
N LYS A 722 -32.24 1.46 -19.47
CA LYS A 722 -33.20 0.71 -18.64
C LYS A 722 -34.22 -0.02 -19.51
N LEU A 723 -34.75 0.64 -20.54
CA LEU A 723 -35.78 0.10 -21.42
C LEU A 723 -35.23 -1.05 -22.29
N THR A 724 -34.02 -0.92 -22.86
CA THR A 724 -33.35 -2.03 -23.56
C THR A 724 -33.05 -3.19 -22.63
N ARG A 725 -32.62 -2.94 -21.38
CA ARG A 725 -32.41 -4.00 -20.37
C ARG A 725 -33.70 -4.74 -20.03
N LEU A 726 -34.82 -4.05 -19.90
CA LEU A 726 -36.13 -4.69 -19.73
C LEU A 726 -36.52 -5.54 -20.95
N SER A 727 -36.19 -5.10 -22.17
CA SER A 727 -36.41 -5.90 -23.38
C SER A 727 -35.52 -7.15 -23.44
N ILE A 728 -34.26 -7.04 -23.03
CA ILE A 728 -33.34 -8.19 -22.94
C ILE A 728 -33.86 -9.22 -21.93
N ASN A 729 -34.29 -8.78 -20.75
CA ASN A 729 -34.88 -9.67 -19.74
C ASN A 729 -36.10 -10.42 -20.29
N LYS A 730 -37.04 -9.72 -20.97
CA LYS A 730 -38.21 -10.37 -21.60
C LYS A 730 -37.82 -11.43 -22.63
N LEU A 731 -36.90 -11.11 -23.53
CA LEU A 731 -36.39 -12.06 -24.54
C LEU A 731 -35.68 -13.25 -23.88
N GLN A 732 -35.01 -13.04 -22.74
CA GLN A 732 -34.37 -14.10 -21.97
C GLN A 732 -35.42 -15.01 -21.28
N ASP A 733 -36.50 -14.45 -20.73
CA ASP A 733 -37.61 -15.22 -20.16
C ASP A 733 -38.34 -16.03 -21.25
N GLU A 734 -38.61 -15.43 -22.41
CA GLU A 734 -39.15 -16.11 -23.61
C GLU A 734 -38.21 -17.25 -24.09
N LEU A 735 -36.90 -17.02 -24.12
CA LEU A 735 -35.92 -18.07 -24.44
C LEU A 735 -35.91 -19.21 -23.41
N THR A 736 -36.00 -18.91 -22.11
CA THR A 736 -36.03 -19.98 -21.09
C THR A 736 -37.33 -20.78 -21.10
N THR A 737 -38.46 -20.15 -21.38
CA THR A 737 -39.76 -20.84 -21.48
C THR A 737 -39.86 -21.72 -22.72
N THR A 738 -39.43 -21.24 -23.88
CA THR A 738 -39.31 -22.07 -25.10
C THR A 738 -38.33 -23.23 -24.91
N LYS A 739 -37.14 -22.99 -24.33
CA LYS A 739 -36.18 -24.05 -24.01
C LYS A 739 -36.80 -25.13 -23.11
N ARG A 740 -37.47 -24.75 -22.02
CA ARG A 740 -38.16 -25.70 -21.13
C ARG A 740 -39.23 -26.48 -21.90
N SER A 741 -40.04 -25.83 -22.75
CA SER A 741 -41.05 -26.52 -23.55
C SER A 741 -40.46 -27.57 -24.50
N TYR A 742 -39.29 -27.30 -25.10
CA TYR A 742 -38.59 -28.30 -25.90
C TYR A 742 -37.97 -29.42 -25.05
N GLU A 743 -37.44 -29.13 -23.87
CA GLU A 743 -36.97 -30.14 -22.92
C GLU A 743 -38.12 -31.05 -22.45
N ASP A 744 -39.30 -30.50 -22.14
CA ASP A 744 -40.50 -31.24 -21.76
C ASP A 744 -41.02 -32.12 -22.91
N GLN A 745 -41.00 -31.61 -24.15
CA GLN A 745 -41.35 -32.39 -25.36
C GLN A 745 -40.38 -33.55 -25.59
N LEU A 746 -39.07 -33.33 -25.41
CA LEU A 746 -38.04 -34.37 -25.52
C LEU A 746 -38.15 -35.41 -24.40
N SER A 747 -38.55 -35.00 -23.18
CA SER A 747 -38.85 -35.91 -22.08
C SER A 747 -40.05 -36.79 -22.42
N MET A 748 -41.17 -36.20 -22.85
CA MET A 748 -42.36 -36.96 -23.26
C MET A 748 -42.07 -37.92 -24.43
N MET A 749 -41.22 -37.53 -25.40
CA MET A 749 -40.75 -38.44 -26.44
C MET A 749 -39.90 -39.58 -25.87
N SER A 750 -39.00 -39.31 -24.91
CA SER A 750 -38.19 -40.34 -24.26
C SER A 750 -39.05 -41.33 -23.45
N ASP A 751 -40.03 -40.83 -22.71
CA ASP A 751 -40.97 -41.65 -21.93
C ASP A 751 -41.86 -42.50 -22.85
N HIS A 752 -42.33 -41.94 -23.97
CA HIS A 752 -43.05 -42.68 -25.00
C HIS A 752 -42.17 -43.75 -25.66
N LEU A 753 -40.91 -43.45 -25.99
CA LEU A 753 -39.95 -44.44 -26.50
C LEU A 753 -39.65 -45.53 -25.48
N CYS A 754 -39.59 -45.19 -24.19
CA CYS A 754 -39.43 -46.16 -23.10
C CYS A 754 -40.64 -47.10 -23.01
N SER A 755 -41.87 -46.54 -22.99
CA SER A 755 -43.12 -47.30 -23.00
C SER A 755 -43.27 -48.18 -24.25
N MET A 756 -42.86 -47.67 -25.42
CA MET A 756 -42.83 -48.44 -26.66
C MET A 756 -41.81 -49.58 -26.60
N ASN A 757 -40.63 -49.37 -26.01
CA ASN A 757 -39.65 -50.43 -25.78
C ASN A 757 -40.14 -51.46 -24.76
N GLU A 758 -40.84 -51.05 -23.69
CA GLU A 758 -41.46 -51.98 -22.74
C GLU A 758 -42.55 -52.83 -23.41
N THR A 759 -43.40 -52.25 -24.25
CA THR A 759 -44.46 -52.99 -24.96
C THR A 759 -43.87 -53.92 -26.01
N LEU A 760 -42.83 -53.51 -26.75
CA LEU A 760 -42.05 -54.40 -27.63
C LEU A 760 -41.36 -55.54 -26.84
N THR A 761 -40.90 -55.26 -25.62
CA THR A 761 -40.29 -56.29 -24.74
C THR A 761 -41.34 -57.27 -24.24
N LYS A 762 -42.51 -56.80 -23.79
CA LYS A 762 -43.66 -57.63 -23.40
C LYS A 762 -44.14 -58.50 -24.58
N GLN A 763 -44.28 -57.93 -25.78
CA GLN A 763 -44.61 -58.71 -26.99
C GLN A 763 -43.54 -59.76 -27.31
N ARG A 764 -42.26 -59.48 -27.06
CA ARG A 764 -41.17 -60.43 -27.25
C ARG A 764 -41.21 -61.58 -26.23
N GLU A 765 -41.51 -61.27 -24.97
CA GLU A 765 -41.77 -62.26 -23.91
C GLU A 765 -43.02 -63.11 -24.22
N GLU A 766 -44.07 -62.51 -24.78
CA GLU A 766 -45.30 -63.19 -25.22
C GLU A 766 -45.02 -64.12 -26.42
N ILE A 767 -44.20 -63.68 -27.38
CA ILE A 767 -43.69 -64.52 -28.47
C ILE A 767 -42.84 -65.68 -27.94
N ASP A 768 -41.96 -65.45 -26.97
CA ASP A 768 -41.08 -66.50 -26.44
C ASP A 768 -41.82 -67.47 -25.51
N THR A 769 -42.84 -67.01 -24.77
CA THR A 769 -43.78 -67.90 -24.03
C THR A 769 -44.68 -68.69 -24.98
N LEU A 770 -45.14 -68.13 -26.10
CA LEU A 770 -45.84 -68.89 -27.16
C LEU A 770 -44.93 -69.93 -27.82
N LYS A 771 -43.64 -69.65 -28.03
CA LYS A 771 -42.65 -70.65 -28.49
C LYS A 771 -42.42 -71.75 -27.43
N LEU A 772 -42.44 -71.42 -26.14
CA LEU A 772 -42.36 -72.39 -25.06
C LEU A 772 -43.63 -73.25 -24.96
N ALA A 773 -44.82 -72.66 -25.13
CA ALA A 773 -46.10 -73.37 -25.17
C ALA A 773 -46.22 -74.27 -26.41
N SER A 774 -45.72 -73.83 -27.57
CA SER A 774 -45.61 -74.64 -28.79
C SER A 774 -44.72 -75.89 -28.57
N LYS A 775 -43.59 -75.72 -27.87
CA LYS A 775 -42.75 -76.84 -27.41
C LYS A 775 -43.43 -77.73 -26.35
N GLY A 776 -44.31 -77.16 -25.52
CA GLY A 776 -45.14 -77.89 -24.57
C GLY A 776 -46.20 -78.78 -25.23
N ASN A 777 -46.90 -78.27 -26.25
CA ASN A 777 -47.94 -79.03 -26.95
C ASN A 777 -47.38 -80.21 -27.75
N SER A 778 -46.12 -80.16 -28.20
CA SER A 778 -45.45 -81.31 -28.81
C SER A 778 -45.27 -82.51 -27.85
N LYS A 779 -45.41 -82.32 -26.53
CA LYS A 779 -45.37 -83.41 -25.54
C LYS A 779 -46.72 -84.01 -25.16
N LYS A 780 -47.86 -83.46 -25.60
CA LYS A 780 -49.20 -84.01 -25.29
C LYS A 780 -49.75 -85.00 -26.33
N ASN A 781 -49.21 -85.04 -27.54
CA ASN A 781 -49.64 -85.96 -28.61
C ASN A 781 -48.88 -87.30 -28.64
N LYS A 782 -48.40 -87.81 -27.49
CA LYS A 782 -47.72 -89.11 -27.42
C LYS A 782 -48.13 -89.99 -26.23
N ASN A 783 -49.40 -89.89 -25.85
CA ASN A 783 -50.11 -90.87 -25.01
C ASN A 783 -51.53 -91.07 -25.55
N ARG A 784 -51.63 -91.62 -26.77
CA ARG A 784 -52.81 -92.32 -27.28
C ARG A 784 -52.39 -93.27 -28.39
#